data_AF-A0A7X1CN99-F1
#
_entry.id   AF-A0A7X1CN99-F1
#
_cell.length_a   1.000
_cell.length_b   1.000
_cell.length_c   1.000
_cell.angle_alpha   90.00
_cell.angle_beta   90.00
_cell.angle_gamma   90.00
#
_symmetry.space_group_name_H-M   'P 1'
#
loop_
_entity.id
_entity.type
_entity.pdbx_description
1 polymer ?
#
loop_
_entity_poly.entity_id
_entity_poly.type
_entity_poly.pdbx_seq_one_letter_code
_entity_poly.pdbx_strand_id
1 'polypeptide(L)'
;MKKLKMAVFLVVLLAITCVSFSMQANADEIKTMKLYKLENPTWLHNAGVNKGIGHDKQDLGIILPANVELEIRQTNPKFTGNLTMELLNDDSQKEKNVSITSTWTKVSHTYTTVPMIDTTFGSEAPIIEFKLTNNMKVLPIYMQGDIEADFFKEWDSTDAEFGFVKSRYFQMLVPKKDKAYMKNMRDFKSIDALCNYYTSIFETYNKLDGLSFTPENPTDKNIPNKYFIKANAHGGGAAYYGGSHTAQTGDTLAAFYLSTGWGGLHEIGHGYQGAFMSDPSFGVGEVWNNIYAATFERNYFGADLATKGTLYGNGSKEAREKLLNDEWKVKGIPMNSWNGASKERILLTFQAKAGDKAFTTFNQEYRKIANEPGFVPANHYLLDLISKYYGQASGFDFTPVIESASGVMSKEQKEENRLNGYQAVAPLVDVVPASKVKEIQAKLGLESYLSLVDTTQLRVSGLSGTAKIHLNIDDITQLKDQYLTIKNGKEEVKKVLITDQDVALGSLPNGIYTIDAPTGNTVKYSLDTHYLNVKEATNECTINYTPKKESSLASQTIRFLGIADWQFSAAKVDLENGKLFVNTNSNKPHDYFESNVYAKLEVLDTNGTIVYTKSMTGKNTVVDKAEVDIKEGYKLRIYHAEPGRLKVDDSKIVDTKNQTNVFTITRTGLINDTLKNNPDDFLITKIKEATSKIEANSLLKNAVNSEVRDDIWVAIQLLSEPAKTQLLEEYADLFPEMVAMEEPYLSISITAPSKLSLAKDSFSGKYGADIVAVKLLAEGRIVQVATLNPINHTYTFSDLISKRIRFTDTVSIIGYDERGSEMHQLELEITQ
;
A
#
# COMPACT_ATOMS: atom_id res chain seq x y z
N MET A 1 43.45 10.08 -0.47
CA MET A 1 42.66 8.92 -0.96
C MET A 1 41.21 9.22 -1.39
N LYS A 2 40.61 10.38 -1.07
CA LYS A 2 39.24 10.75 -1.52
C LYS A 2 39.11 11.30 -2.95
N LYS A 3 40.20 11.79 -3.57
CA LYS A 3 40.17 12.32 -4.95
C LYS A 3 40.37 11.27 -6.06
N LEU A 4 40.82 10.06 -5.73
CA LEU A 4 41.14 9.03 -6.73
C LEU A 4 39.95 8.10 -7.05
N LYS A 5 38.93 8.04 -6.17
CA LYS A 5 37.73 7.20 -6.40
C LYS A 5 36.70 7.83 -7.34
N MET A 6 36.72 9.15 -7.52
CA MET A 6 35.84 9.86 -8.47
C MET A 6 36.29 9.70 -9.92
N ALA A 7 37.59 9.45 -10.14
CA ALA A 7 38.17 9.29 -11.49
C ALA A 7 37.88 7.90 -12.10
N VAL A 8 37.69 6.86 -11.30
CA VAL A 8 37.58 5.48 -11.80
C VAL A 8 36.16 5.15 -12.30
N PHE A 9 35.12 5.82 -11.79
CA PHE A 9 33.75 5.65 -12.29
C PHE A 9 33.42 6.55 -13.50
N LEU A 10 34.20 7.62 -13.68
CA LEU A 10 34.08 8.51 -14.84
C LEU A 10 34.54 7.81 -16.14
N VAL A 11 35.44 6.83 -16.06
CA VAL A 11 36.09 6.21 -17.23
C VAL A 11 35.23 5.14 -17.93
N VAL A 12 34.12 4.67 -17.33
CA VAL A 12 33.26 3.64 -17.95
C VAL A 12 32.05 4.24 -18.69
N LEU A 13 31.72 5.53 -18.51
CA LEU A 13 30.64 6.22 -19.24
C LEU A 13 31.11 7.30 -20.25
N LEU A 14 32.41 7.60 -20.33
CA LEU A 14 32.98 8.66 -21.17
C LEU A 14 33.61 8.16 -22.48
N ALA A 15 33.01 7.15 -23.11
CA ALA A 15 33.23 6.91 -24.54
C ALA A 15 32.19 7.70 -25.35
N ILE A 16 32.17 9.03 -25.17
CA ILE A 16 31.51 9.91 -26.14
C ILE A 16 32.47 9.97 -27.32
N THR A 17 32.18 9.22 -28.38
CA THR A 17 32.77 9.51 -29.68
C THR A 17 32.30 10.90 -30.07
N CYS A 18 33.14 11.91 -29.89
CA CYS A 18 33.00 13.17 -30.60
C CYS A 18 33.09 12.84 -32.09
N VAL A 19 31.94 12.70 -32.76
CA VAL A 19 31.91 12.70 -34.22
C VAL A 19 32.26 14.14 -34.60
N SER A 20 33.49 14.36 -35.05
CA SER A 20 33.87 15.66 -35.61
C SER A 20 33.02 15.91 -36.86
N PHE A 21 32.07 16.84 -36.76
CA PHE A 21 31.27 17.30 -37.89
C PHE A 21 32.08 18.29 -38.71
N SER A 22 32.71 17.82 -39.78
CA SER A 22 33.12 18.68 -40.89
C SER A 22 32.34 18.25 -42.13
N MET A 23 31.23 18.93 -42.42
CA MET A 23 30.53 18.75 -43.70
C MET A 23 31.37 19.40 -44.80
N GLN A 24 32.31 18.65 -45.38
CA GLN A 24 32.91 19.01 -46.65
C GLN A 24 31.96 18.63 -47.78
N ALA A 25 31.75 19.55 -48.71
CA ALA A 25 30.97 19.29 -49.91
C ALA A 25 31.69 18.23 -50.77
N ASN A 26 31.25 16.97 -50.69
CA ASN A 26 31.22 15.96 -51.77
C ASN A 26 30.84 14.55 -51.19
N ALA A 27 29.81 13.92 -51.77
CA ALA A 27 29.24 12.59 -51.52
C ALA A 27 28.51 12.34 -50.17
N ASP A 28 27.45 11.53 -50.21
CA ASP A 28 26.73 11.03 -49.02
C ASP A 28 27.71 10.25 -48.13
N GLU A 29 27.83 10.62 -46.86
CA GLU A 29 28.74 9.97 -45.91
C GLU A 29 27.99 8.93 -45.08
N ILE A 30 28.43 7.67 -45.08
CA ILE A 30 27.92 6.66 -44.13
C ILE A 30 28.62 6.83 -42.79
N LYS A 31 27.85 7.16 -41.75
CA LYS A 31 28.32 7.19 -40.36
C LYS A 31 27.93 5.90 -39.65
N THR A 32 28.88 5.30 -38.94
CA THR A 32 28.64 4.18 -38.04
C THR A 32 28.64 4.68 -36.60
N MET A 33 27.61 4.34 -35.82
CA MET A 33 27.51 4.71 -34.42
C MET A 33 27.23 3.46 -33.58
N LYS A 34 28.04 3.24 -32.55
CA LYS A 34 27.78 2.22 -31.52
C LYS A 34 26.97 2.87 -30.42
N LEU A 35 25.72 2.43 -30.26
CA LEU A 35 24.84 2.91 -29.21
C LEU A 35 25.24 2.29 -27.87
N TYR A 36 25.03 3.01 -26.77
CA TYR A 36 25.07 2.40 -25.44
C TYR A 36 23.72 1.78 -25.07
N LYS A 37 23.75 0.98 -24.02
CA LYS A 37 22.60 0.24 -23.47
C LYS A 37 22.57 0.43 -21.96
N LEU A 38 21.41 0.22 -21.36
CA LEU A 38 21.23 0.23 -19.92
C LEU A 38 20.92 -1.17 -19.38
N GLU A 39 21.13 -1.35 -18.09
CA GLU A 39 20.66 -2.51 -17.36
C GLU A 39 19.15 -2.39 -17.16
N ASN A 40 18.40 -3.49 -17.38
CA ASN A 40 16.97 -3.51 -17.13
C ASN A 40 16.69 -3.49 -15.62
N PRO A 41 16.12 -2.41 -15.05
CA PRO A 41 15.95 -2.28 -13.61
C PRO A 41 14.65 -2.95 -13.14
N THR A 42 14.60 -4.28 -13.21
CA THR A 42 13.40 -5.05 -12.82
C THR A 42 12.91 -4.72 -11.42
N TRP A 43 13.83 -4.37 -10.50
CA TRP A 43 13.49 -3.98 -9.14
C TRP A 43 12.72 -2.67 -9.03
N LEU A 44 12.96 -1.70 -9.92
CA LEU A 44 12.17 -0.46 -10.01
C LEU A 44 10.82 -0.73 -10.66
N HIS A 45 10.79 -1.54 -11.73
CA HIS A 45 9.55 -1.93 -12.41
C HIS A 45 8.56 -2.64 -11.49
N ASN A 46 9.04 -3.60 -10.70
CA ASN A 46 8.20 -4.34 -9.74
C ASN A 46 7.59 -3.43 -8.67
N ALA A 47 8.33 -2.39 -8.26
CA ALA A 47 7.85 -1.36 -7.34
C ALA A 47 7.00 -0.26 -8.01
N GLY A 48 6.82 -0.30 -9.33
CA GLY A 48 6.12 0.74 -10.09
C GLY A 48 6.87 2.07 -10.21
N VAL A 49 8.16 2.11 -9.89
CA VAL A 49 8.99 3.32 -9.96
C VAL A 49 9.57 3.46 -11.37
N ASN A 50 9.14 4.47 -12.12
CA ASN A 50 9.57 4.65 -13.50
C ASN A 50 10.89 5.44 -13.59
N LYS A 51 11.02 6.54 -12.87
CA LYS A 51 12.24 7.37 -12.79
C LYS A 51 12.88 7.67 -14.15
N GLY A 52 12.08 7.92 -15.19
CA GLY A 52 12.55 8.16 -16.55
C GLY A 52 13.23 6.95 -17.22
N ILE A 53 12.90 5.71 -16.83
CA ILE A 53 13.48 4.49 -17.44
C ILE A 53 13.30 4.53 -18.96
N GLY A 54 12.10 4.87 -19.46
CA GLY A 54 11.84 4.98 -20.90
C GLY A 54 12.32 6.28 -21.56
N HIS A 55 13.03 7.15 -20.83
CA HIS A 55 13.35 8.49 -21.31
C HIS A 55 14.73 8.61 -21.96
N ASP A 56 15.69 7.75 -21.66
CA ASP A 56 17.06 7.97 -22.15
C ASP A 56 17.14 7.73 -23.67
N LYS A 57 17.65 8.73 -24.41
CA LYS A 57 17.76 8.69 -25.88
C LYS A 57 19.19 8.97 -26.35
N GLN A 58 19.48 8.59 -27.59
CA GLN A 58 20.77 8.80 -28.25
C GLN A 58 20.56 9.55 -29.56
N ASP A 59 21.09 10.76 -29.63
CA ASP A 59 20.94 11.66 -30.79
C ASP A 59 21.88 11.27 -31.93
N LEU A 60 21.45 11.54 -33.17
CA LEU A 60 22.30 11.40 -34.37
C LEU A 60 23.14 12.64 -34.68
N GLY A 61 23.04 13.70 -33.87
CA GLY A 61 23.70 14.99 -34.10
C GLY A 61 23.15 15.80 -35.28
N ILE A 62 21.95 15.48 -35.76
CA ILE A 62 21.35 16.12 -36.93
C ILE A 62 19.92 16.59 -36.68
N ILE A 63 19.53 17.63 -37.41
CA ILE A 63 18.14 18.00 -37.66
C ILE A 63 17.80 17.51 -39.07
N LEU A 64 16.70 16.79 -39.19
CA LEU A 64 16.13 16.32 -40.45
C LEU A 64 15.04 17.31 -40.90
N PRO A 65 15.28 18.12 -41.95
CA PRO A 65 14.28 19.04 -42.46
C PRO A 65 13.07 18.32 -43.05
N ALA A 66 11.95 19.04 -43.14
CA ALA A 66 10.73 18.53 -43.75
C ALA A 66 10.99 17.91 -45.14
N ASN A 67 10.49 16.69 -45.33
CA ASN A 67 10.56 15.87 -46.55
C ASN A 67 11.97 15.43 -46.99
N VAL A 68 13.00 15.64 -46.15
CA VAL A 68 14.34 15.08 -46.38
C VAL A 68 14.37 13.62 -45.93
N GLU A 69 15.03 12.76 -46.71
CA GLU A 69 15.19 11.33 -46.39
C GLU A 69 16.46 11.07 -45.57
N LEU A 70 16.32 10.29 -44.50
CA LEU A 70 17.39 9.64 -43.74
C LEU A 70 17.38 8.14 -44.09
N GLU A 71 18.50 7.61 -44.57
CA GLU A 71 18.69 6.16 -44.66
C GLU A 71 19.42 5.67 -43.41
N ILE A 72 18.88 4.64 -42.74
CA ILE A 72 19.45 4.07 -41.52
C ILE A 72 19.25 2.54 -41.47
N ARG A 73 20.19 1.82 -40.84
CA ARG A 73 20.10 0.39 -40.53
C ARG A 73 20.84 0.04 -39.23
N GLN A 74 20.48 -1.09 -38.64
CA GLN A 74 21.19 -1.74 -37.53
C GLN A 74 22.14 -2.80 -38.10
N THR A 75 23.38 -2.88 -37.63
CA THR A 75 24.41 -3.76 -38.20
C THR A 75 25.05 -4.72 -37.19
N ASN A 76 24.71 -4.66 -35.90
CA ASN A 76 25.22 -5.65 -34.93
C ASN A 76 24.36 -6.93 -34.97
N PRO A 77 24.87 -8.06 -35.52
CA PRO A 77 24.10 -9.29 -35.64
C PRO A 77 23.78 -9.95 -34.29
N LYS A 78 24.47 -9.56 -33.21
CA LYS A 78 24.22 -10.09 -31.87
C LYS A 78 23.05 -9.41 -31.15
N PHE A 79 22.65 -8.23 -31.61
CA PHE A 79 21.51 -7.52 -31.04
C PHE A 79 20.23 -8.01 -31.69
N THR A 80 19.34 -8.62 -30.89
CA THR A 80 18.06 -9.20 -31.33
C THR A 80 16.85 -8.44 -30.80
N GLY A 81 17.07 -7.35 -30.05
CA GLY A 81 15.99 -6.51 -29.52
C GLY A 81 15.36 -5.61 -30.58
N ASN A 82 14.27 -4.95 -30.21
CA ASN A 82 13.69 -3.87 -31.03
C ASN A 82 14.50 -2.58 -30.84
N LEU A 83 14.72 -1.85 -31.92
CA LEU A 83 15.35 -0.53 -31.90
C LEU A 83 14.37 0.48 -32.49
N THR A 84 13.97 1.45 -31.68
CA THR A 84 13.03 2.51 -32.07
C THR A 84 13.78 3.83 -32.21
N MET A 85 13.50 4.54 -33.29
CA MET A 85 13.89 5.93 -33.49
C MET A 85 12.64 6.80 -33.45
N GLU A 86 12.64 7.79 -32.57
CA GLU A 86 11.64 8.84 -32.49
C GLU A 86 12.11 10.05 -33.32
N LEU A 87 11.28 10.48 -34.25
CA LEU A 87 11.41 11.75 -34.95
C LEU A 87 10.71 12.81 -34.11
N LEU A 88 11.46 13.48 -33.22
CA LEU A 88 10.94 14.43 -32.24
C LEU A 88 11.00 15.89 -32.71
N ASN A 89 10.13 16.74 -32.17
CA ASN A 89 10.13 18.20 -32.29
C ASN A 89 9.39 18.81 -31.07
N ASP A 90 8.86 20.02 -31.18
CA ASP A 90 8.14 20.72 -30.10
C ASP A 90 6.63 20.43 -30.05
N ASP A 91 6.12 19.45 -30.80
CA ASP A 91 4.69 19.16 -30.91
C ASP A 91 4.41 17.69 -31.20
N SER A 92 3.84 16.96 -30.24
CA SER A 92 3.61 15.51 -30.38
C SER A 92 2.68 15.11 -31.52
N GLN A 93 1.86 16.02 -32.06
CA GLN A 93 1.05 15.74 -33.25
C GLN A 93 1.85 15.76 -34.55
N LYS A 94 3.10 16.21 -34.49
CA LYS A 94 4.06 16.32 -35.60
C LYS A 94 5.25 15.38 -35.42
N GLU A 95 5.15 14.39 -34.54
CA GLU A 95 6.20 13.42 -34.25
C GLU A 95 5.86 12.05 -34.81
N LYS A 96 6.88 11.20 -35.01
CA LYS A 96 6.70 9.86 -35.56
C LYS A 96 7.73 8.88 -35.01
N ASN A 97 7.30 7.66 -34.71
CA ASN A 97 8.18 6.56 -34.32
C ASN A 97 8.48 5.64 -35.52
N VAL A 98 9.71 5.15 -35.57
CA VAL A 98 10.22 4.30 -36.65
C VAL A 98 11.05 3.16 -36.08
N SER A 99 10.74 1.92 -36.47
CA SER A 99 11.58 0.78 -36.13
C SER A 99 12.81 0.72 -37.05
N ILE A 100 13.99 0.62 -36.48
CA ILE A 100 15.25 0.39 -37.22
C ILE A 100 15.47 -1.12 -37.35
N THR A 101 15.69 -1.59 -38.58
CA THR A 101 15.92 -3.01 -38.89
C THR A 101 17.35 -3.24 -39.38
N SER A 102 17.71 -4.49 -39.68
CA SER A 102 19.01 -4.83 -40.26
C SER A 102 19.19 -4.41 -41.72
N THR A 103 18.13 -3.94 -42.37
CA THR A 103 18.14 -3.48 -43.78
C THR A 103 18.08 -1.96 -43.85
N TRP A 104 18.68 -1.39 -44.89
CA TRP A 104 18.57 0.05 -45.17
C TRP A 104 17.11 0.46 -45.27
N THR A 105 16.71 1.35 -44.36
CA THR A 105 15.35 1.88 -44.28
C THR A 105 15.39 3.37 -44.55
N LYS A 106 14.56 3.84 -45.48
CA LYS A 106 14.37 5.26 -45.76
C LYS A 106 13.31 5.84 -44.84
N VAL A 107 13.65 6.95 -44.19
CA VAL A 107 12.83 7.60 -43.17
C VAL A 107 12.72 9.09 -43.49
N SER A 108 11.51 9.62 -43.50
CA SER A 108 11.25 11.05 -43.67
C SER A 108 10.00 11.47 -42.89
N HIS A 109 9.85 12.79 -42.73
CA HIS A 109 8.69 13.39 -42.08
C HIS A 109 8.30 14.71 -42.77
N THR A 110 7.02 15.07 -42.77
CA THR A 110 6.53 16.32 -43.40
C THR A 110 6.87 17.58 -42.59
N TYR A 111 7.34 17.40 -41.36
CA TYR A 111 7.80 18.47 -40.46
C TYR A 111 9.28 18.27 -40.12
N THR A 112 9.99 19.37 -39.87
CA THR A 112 11.36 19.33 -39.36
C THR A 112 11.41 18.63 -38.00
N THR A 113 12.42 17.77 -37.82
CA THR A 113 12.50 16.87 -36.68
C THR A 113 13.95 16.57 -36.29
N VAL A 114 14.17 16.15 -35.05
CA VAL A 114 15.43 15.63 -34.54
C VAL A 114 15.30 14.12 -34.32
N PRO A 115 16.02 13.29 -35.11
CA PRO A 115 16.03 11.85 -34.90
C PRO A 115 16.74 11.47 -33.60
N MET A 116 16.02 10.79 -32.71
CA MET A 116 16.48 10.30 -31.42
C MET A 116 16.25 8.81 -31.31
N ILE A 117 17.25 8.03 -30.90
CA ILE A 117 17.12 6.58 -30.75
C ILE A 117 16.91 6.23 -29.28
N ASP A 118 15.89 5.44 -28.99
CA ASP A 118 15.63 4.97 -27.64
C ASP A 118 16.77 4.07 -27.15
N THR A 119 17.26 4.35 -25.95
CA THR A 119 18.29 3.52 -25.34
C THR A 119 17.70 2.17 -24.94
N THR A 120 18.36 1.11 -25.40
CA THR A 120 17.90 -0.27 -25.19
C THR A 120 18.40 -0.84 -23.86
N PHE A 121 17.66 -1.83 -23.34
CA PHE A 121 18.05 -2.59 -22.16
C PHE A 121 18.58 -3.97 -22.55
N GLY A 122 19.69 -4.41 -21.95
CA GLY A 122 20.14 -5.81 -22.09
C GLY A 122 21.65 -6.04 -22.20
N SER A 123 22.02 -7.19 -22.78
CA SER A 123 23.40 -7.69 -22.85
C SER A 123 24.16 -7.28 -24.11
N GLU A 124 23.49 -6.88 -25.19
CA GLU A 124 24.12 -6.51 -26.46
C GLU A 124 23.76 -5.07 -26.86
N ALA A 125 24.75 -4.32 -27.33
CA ALA A 125 24.58 -2.93 -27.74
C ALA A 125 24.29 -2.86 -29.25
N PRO A 126 23.28 -2.11 -29.72
CA PRO A 126 23.08 -1.91 -31.15
C PRO A 126 24.26 -1.14 -31.77
N ILE A 127 24.58 -1.48 -33.01
CA ILE A 127 25.42 -0.65 -33.88
C ILE A 127 24.52 -0.23 -35.03
N ILE A 128 24.52 1.05 -35.36
CA ILE A 128 23.76 1.59 -36.47
C ILE A 128 24.69 2.17 -37.53
N GLU A 129 24.19 2.20 -38.76
CA GLU A 129 24.76 2.97 -39.86
C GLU A 129 23.68 3.88 -40.44
N PHE A 130 24.04 5.12 -40.74
CA PHE A 130 23.13 6.08 -41.37
C PHE A 130 23.85 6.97 -42.37
N LYS A 131 23.13 7.44 -43.39
CA LYS A 131 23.67 8.32 -44.44
C LYS A 131 23.45 9.79 -44.09
N LEU A 132 24.55 10.53 -43.96
CA LEU A 132 24.55 11.98 -43.89
C LEU A 132 24.56 12.59 -45.29
N THR A 133 23.71 13.60 -45.50
CA THR A 133 23.65 14.35 -46.76
C THR A 133 23.69 15.85 -46.47
N ASN A 134 24.04 16.66 -47.47
CA ASN A 134 24.06 18.12 -47.36
C ASN A 134 22.66 18.74 -47.19
N ASN A 135 21.59 17.95 -47.32
CA ASN A 135 20.21 18.39 -47.10
C ASN A 135 19.80 18.33 -45.62
N MET A 136 20.66 17.81 -44.75
CA MET A 136 20.46 17.77 -43.29
C MET A 136 21.20 18.92 -42.62
N LYS A 137 20.73 19.36 -41.45
CA LYS A 137 21.42 20.39 -40.64
C LYS A 137 22.11 19.74 -39.45
N VAL A 138 23.20 20.35 -39.01
CA VAL A 138 23.83 20.00 -37.72
C VAL A 138 22.89 20.41 -36.59
N LEU A 139 22.73 19.54 -35.59
CA LEU A 139 22.06 19.87 -34.33
C LEU A 139 23.09 20.52 -33.39
N PRO A 140 22.94 21.79 -32.99
CA PRO A 140 23.78 22.37 -31.95
C PRO A 140 23.57 21.63 -30.63
N ILE A 141 24.66 21.12 -30.05
CA ILE A 141 24.62 20.35 -28.80
C ILE A 141 25.49 21.06 -27.76
N TYR A 142 24.92 21.27 -26.57
CA TYR A 142 25.65 21.69 -25.39
C TYR A 142 25.76 20.52 -24.42
N MET A 143 26.96 20.00 -24.22
CA MET A 143 27.27 19.10 -23.11
C MET A 143 27.60 19.96 -21.89
N GLN A 144 27.11 19.57 -20.70
CA GLN A 144 27.48 20.26 -19.46
C GLN A 144 29.00 20.39 -19.31
N GLY A 145 29.48 21.62 -19.11
CA GLY A 145 30.90 21.99 -19.09
C GLY A 145 31.46 22.54 -20.40
N ASP A 146 30.68 22.56 -21.50
CA ASP A 146 31.08 23.15 -22.77
C ASP A 146 31.17 24.69 -22.71
N ILE A 147 31.82 25.28 -23.71
CA ILE A 147 31.92 26.73 -23.87
C ILE A 147 30.60 27.25 -24.47
N GLU A 148 29.77 27.88 -23.63
CA GLU A 148 28.45 28.39 -23.99
C GLU A 148 28.45 29.33 -25.21
N ALA A 149 29.50 30.15 -25.36
CA ALA A 149 29.64 31.04 -26.51
C ALA A 149 29.79 30.28 -27.84
N ASP A 150 30.48 29.13 -27.84
CA ASP A 150 30.66 28.30 -29.04
C ASP A 150 29.35 27.61 -29.44
N PHE A 151 28.60 27.10 -28.46
CA PHE A 151 27.26 26.54 -28.67
C PHE A 151 26.30 27.56 -29.30
N PHE A 152 26.20 28.77 -28.74
CA PHE A 152 25.32 29.79 -29.30
C PHE A 152 25.81 30.30 -30.66
N LYS A 153 27.12 30.38 -30.88
CA LYS A 153 27.69 30.72 -32.18
C LYS A 153 27.32 29.68 -33.24
N GLU A 154 27.41 28.39 -32.93
CA GLU A 154 26.98 27.32 -33.83
C GLU A 154 25.48 27.41 -34.12
N TRP A 155 24.64 27.57 -33.08
CA TRP A 155 23.19 27.69 -33.23
C TRP A 155 22.76 28.94 -34.00
N ASP A 156 23.49 30.04 -33.87
CA ASP A 156 23.27 31.25 -34.68
C ASP A 156 23.73 31.05 -36.14
N SER A 157 24.87 30.40 -36.36
CA SER A 157 25.44 30.21 -37.71
C SER A 157 24.66 29.21 -38.57
N THR A 158 24.09 28.17 -37.96
CA THR A 158 23.31 27.12 -38.62
C THR A 158 21.83 27.48 -38.76
N ASP A 159 21.38 28.53 -38.07
CA ASP A 159 19.98 28.92 -37.93
C ASP A 159 19.05 27.73 -37.55
N ALA A 160 19.59 26.79 -36.78
CA ALA A 160 18.95 25.53 -36.44
C ALA A 160 17.62 25.70 -35.68
N GLU A 161 16.64 24.88 -36.02
CA GLU A 161 15.28 24.87 -35.46
C GLU A 161 15.25 24.41 -33.99
N PHE A 162 16.26 23.67 -33.57
CA PHE A 162 16.39 23.13 -32.23
C PHE A 162 17.85 23.22 -31.75
N GLY A 163 18.02 23.28 -30.44
CA GLY A 163 19.28 23.02 -29.75
C GLY A 163 19.07 21.88 -28.76
N PHE A 164 20.16 21.23 -28.34
CA PHE A 164 20.09 20.08 -27.45
C PHE A 164 21.05 20.22 -26.28
N VAL A 165 20.54 20.12 -25.05
CA VAL A 165 21.34 20.21 -23.82
C VAL A 165 21.43 18.83 -23.18
N LYS A 166 22.65 18.39 -22.83
CA LYS A 166 22.90 17.09 -22.24
C LYS A 166 23.68 17.22 -20.94
N SER A 167 23.21 16.52 -19.91
CA SER A 167 23.90 16.39 -18.62
C SER A 167 24.00 14.94 -18.19
N ARG A 168 24.46 14.69 -16.96
CA ARG A 168 24.47 13.36 -16.35
C ARG A 168 23.07 12.75 -16.19
N TYR A 169 22.05 13.57 -15.89
CA TYR A 169 20.72 13.09 -15.47
C TYR A 169 19.59 13.44 -16.43
N PHE A 170 19.81 14.35 -17.37
CA PHE A 170 18.77 14.73 -18.32
C PHE A 170 19.34 15.08 -19.70
N GLN A 171 18.43 15.07 -20.66
CA GLN A 171 18.59 15.52 -22.02
C GLN A 171 17.42 16.45 -22.33
N MET A 172 17.66 17.58 -23.00
CA MET A 172 16.63 18.59 -23.23
C MET A 172 16.66 19.06 -24.68
N LEU A 173 15.55 18.83 -25.39
CA LEU A 173 15.34 19.32 -26.76
C LEU A 173 14.67 20.70 -26.69
N VAL A 174 15.42 21.74 -27.05
CA VAL A 174 15.02 23.13 -26.89
C VAL A 174 14.62 23.73 -28.24
N PRO A 175 13.37 24.23 -28.40
CA PRO A 175 12.98 24.89 -29.64
C PRO A 175 13.72 26.22 -29.82
N LYS A 176 14.00 26.59 -31.07
CA LYS A 176 14.66 27.86 -31.45
C LYS A 176 14.02 29.09 -30.80
N LYS A 177 12.71 29.06 -30.54
CA LYS A 177 11.97 30.13 -29.86
C LYS A 177 12.60 30.49 -28.50
N ASP A 178 13.16 29.52 -27.80
CA ASP A 178 13.76 29.73 -26.48
C ASP A 178 15.23 30.17 -26.55
N LYS A 179 15.87 30.17 -27.73
CA LYS A 179 17.30 30.53 -27.88
C LYS A 179 17.62 31.90 -27.30
N ALA A 180 16.78 32.90 -27.54
CA ALA A 180 16.98 34.26 -27.01
C ALA A 180 16.81 34.33 -25.49
N TYR A 181 15.86 33.55 -24.94
CA TYR A 181 15.67 33.42 -23.50
C TYR A 181 16.84 32.69 -22.85
N MET A 182 17.36 31.62 -23.45
CA MET A 182 18.53 30.89 -22.94
C MET A 182 19.78 31.77 -22.81
N LYS A 183 19.98 32.72 -23.73
CA LYS A 183 21.08 33.70 -23.65
C LYS A 183 20.94 34.65 -22.44
N ASN A 184 19.74 34.82 -21.90
CA ASN A 184 19.42 35.75 -20.83
C ASN A 184 18.39 35.16 -19.85
N MET A 185 18.65 33.95 -19.34
CA MET A 185 17.70 33.27 -18.45
C MET A 185 17.51 34.07 -17.16
N ARG A 186 16.26 34.14 -16.68
CA ARG A 186 15.94 34.90 -15.47
C ARG A 186 16.57 34.28 -14.22
N ASP A 187 16.49 32.96 -14.11
CA ASP A 187 16.82 32.24 -12.87
C ASP A 187 18.24 31.63 -12.90
N PHE A 188 18.90 31.60 -14.07
CA PHE A 188 20.19 30.97 -14.27
C PHE A 188 21.16 31.89 -15.00
N LYS A 189 22.42 31.92 -14.55
CA LYS A 189 23.46 32.75 -15.16
C LYS A 189 24.09 32.14 -16.42
N SER A 190 23.87 30.84 -16.67
CA SER A 190 24.40 30.07 -17.80
C SER A 190 23.66 28.73 -17.92
N ILE A 191 23.84 28.02 -19.05
CA ILE A 191 23.36 26.64 -19.22
C ILE A 191 23.97 25.69 -18.18
N ASP A 192 25.23 25.90 -17.77
CA ASP A 192 25.84 25.10 -16.70
C ASP A 192 25.15 25.29 -15.34
N ALA A 193 24.70 26.52 -15.02
CA ALA A 193 23.93 26.77 -13.81
C ALA A 193 22.58 26.04 -13.83
N LEU A 194 21.92 25.99 -14.99
CA LEU A 194 20.72 25.19 -15.23
C LEU A 194 21.00 23.69 -15.04
N CYS A 195 22.08 23.16 -15.63
CA CYS A 195 22.45 21.76 -15.48
C CYS A 195 22.76 21.38 -14.02
N ASN A 196 23.43 22.26 -13.28
CA ASN A 196 23.74 22.06 -11.86
C ASN A 196 22.48 22.09 -10.98
N TYR A 197 21.50 22.93 -11.31
CA TYR A 197 20.20 22.96 -10.66
C TYR A 197 19.48 21.61 -10.81
N TYR A 198 19.35 21.10 -12.04
CA TYR A 198 18.75 19.79 -12.26
C TYR A 198 19.54 18.64 -11.65
N THR A 199 20.87 18.70 -11.68
CA THR A 199 21.71 17.72 -10.97
C THR A 199 21.34 17.68 -9.49
N SER A 200 21.14 18.84 -8.86
CA SER A 200 20.74 18.92 -7.45
C SER A 200 19.34 18.34 -7.20
N ILE A 201 18.38 18.54 -8.13
CA ILE A 201 17.04 17.93 -8.06
C ILE A 201 17.16 16.40 -8.09
N PHE A 202 17.82 15.85 -9.11
CA PHE A 202 17.92 14.40 -9.28
C PHE A 202 18.71 13.74 -8.14
N GLU A 203 19.80 14.33 -7.67
CA GLU A 203 20.53 13.81 -6.50
C GLU A 203 19.67 13.85 -5.23
N THR A 204 18.86 14.90 -5.04
CA THR A 204 17.93 14.98 -3.90
C THR A 204 16.84 13.92 -3.99
N TYR A 205 16.23 13.76 -5.16
CA TYR A 205 15.13 12.79 -5.34
C TYR A 205 15.64 11.36 -5.26
N ASN A 206 16.80 11.05 -5.87
CA ASN A 206 17.45 9.74 -5.71
C ASN A 206 17.75 9.43 -4.24
N LYS A 207 18.22 10.42 -3.46
CA LYS A 207 18.47 10.25 -2.03
C LYS A 207 17.19 9.98 -1.25
N LEU A 208 16.11 10.73 -1.52
CA LEU A 208 14.81 10.55 -0.88
C LEU A 208 14.17 9.21 -1.25
N ASP A 209 14.35 8.75 -2.48
CA ASP A 209 13.93 7.43 -2.92
C ASP A 209 14.85 6.33 -2.40
N GLY A 210 16.05 6.67 -1.88
CA GLY A 210 17.00 5.71 -1.33
C GLY A 210 17.82 4.95 -2.36
N LEU A 211 17.99 5.52 -3.55
CA LEU A 211 18.74 4.94 -4.66
C LEU A 211 20.23 5.34 -4.62
N SER A 212 21.10 4.40 -4.97
CA SER A 212 22.54 4.60 -5.07
C SER A 212 23.12 3.84 -6.27
N PHE A 213 24.17 4.37 -6.91
CA PHE A 213 24.92 3.62 -7.93
C PHE A 213 25.76 2.48 -7.34
N THR A 214 25.99 2.51 -6.02
CA THR A 214 26.70 1.48 -5.27
C THR A 214 25.90 1.17 -3.99
N PRO A 215 24.71 0.58 -4.10
CA PRO A 215 23.86 0.31 -2.96
C PRO A 215 24.38 -0.91 -2.17
N GLU A 216 23.95 -1.04 -0.92
CA GLU A 216 24.13 -2.28 -0.15
C GLU A 216 23.11 -3.34 -0.58
N ASN A 217 21.84 -2.94 -0.76
CA ASN A 217 20.78 -3.84 -1.23
C ASN A 217 20.64 -3.75 -2.76
N PRO A 218 20.51 -4.89 -3.47
CA PRO A 218 20.30 -4.89 -4.92
C PRO A 218 19.06 -4.08 -5.38
N THR A 219 17.99 -4.07 -4.58
CA THR A 219 16.74 -3.34 -4.87
C THR A 219 16.87 -1.81 -4.76
N ASP A 220 18.00 -1.30 -4.28
CA ASP A 220 18.28 0.14 -4.12
C ASP A 220 19.24 0.66 -5.20
N LYS A 221 19.53 -0.16 -6.22
CA LYS A 221 20.45 0.22 -7.30
C LYS A 221 19.82 1.27 -8.20
N ASN A 222 20.55 2.36 -8.38
CA ASN A 222 20.23 3.39 -9.37
C ASN A 222 20.78 2.97 -10.74
N ILE A 223 20.03 3.27 -11.79
CA ILE A 223 20.51 3.16 -13.16
C ILE A 223 20.84 4.55 -13.74
N PRO A 224 21.85 4.67 -14.61
CA PRO A 224 22.29 5.97 -15.14
C PRO A 224 21.42 6.43 -16.32
N ASN A 225 20.10 6.22 -16.24
CA ASN A 225 19.16 6.71 -17.23
C ASN A 225 19.03 8.24 -17.13
N LYS A 226 18.73 8.89 -18.25
CA LYS A 226 18.49 10.34 -18.32
C LYS A 226 17.02 10.62 -18.59
N TYR A 227 16.46 11.62 -17.92
CA TYR A 227 15.17 12.18 -18.26
C TYR A 227 15.25 12.90 -19.60
N PHE A 228 14.19 12.85 -20.39
CA PHE A 228 14.09 13.58 -21.65
C PHE A 228 13.07 14.69 -21.50
N ILE A 229 13.51 15.92 -21.70
CA ILE A 229 12.72 17.13 -21.49
C ILE A 229 12.46 17.80 -22.84
N LYS A 230 11.21 18.14 -23.14
CA LYS A 230 10.86 18.82 -24.39
C LYS A 230 9.65 19.75 -24.26
N ALA A 231 9.48 20.63 -25.22
CA ALA A 231 8.22 21.33 -25.42
C ALA A 231 7.19 20.41 -26.10
N ASN A 232 5.90 20.64 -25.84
CA ASN A 232 4.81 20.00 -26.57
C ASN A 232 3.63 20.97 -26.77
N ALA A 233 3.52 21.55 -27.95
CA ALA A 233 2.45 22.48 -28.31
C ALA A 233 1.02 21.90 -28.10
N HIS A 234 0.88 20.58 -28.17
CA HIS A 234 -0.38 19.87 -27.90
C HIS A 234 -0.27 18.90 -26.71
N GLY A 235 0.50 19.29 -25.69
CA GLY A 235 0.61 18.57 -24.42
C GLY A 235 -0.67 18.57 -23.58
N GLY A 236 -0.76 17.63 -22.65
CA GLY A 236 -1.81 17.61 -21.62
C GLY A 236 -1.47 18.53 -20.45
N GLY A 237 -2.47 19.18 -19.85
CA GLY A 237 -2.26 20.08 -18.70
C GLY A 237 -1.34 21.27 -19.02
N ALA A 238 -0.72 21.85 -18.00
CA ALA A 238 0.32 22.88 -18.18
C ALA A 238 1.70 22.27 -18.47
N ALA A 239 1.94 21.07 -17.95
CA ALA A 239 3.04 20.18 -18.24
C ALA A 239 2.59 18.76 -17.88
N TYR A 240 3.40 17.76 -18.24
CA TYR A 240 3.15 16.37 -17.88
C TYR A 240 4.44 15.54 -17.82
N TYR A 241 4.38 14.48 -17.02
CA TYR A 241 5.31 13.36 -17.04
C TYR A 241 4.72 12.18 -17.81
N GLY A 242 5.44 11.70 -18.82
CA GLY A 242 5.05 10.57 -19.65
C GLY A 242 6.04 9.40 -19.59
N GLY A 243 5.74 8.33 -20.32
CA GLY A 243 6.58 7.14 -20.35
C GLY A 243 7.94 7.32 -21.04
N SER A 244 8.05 8.24 -22.01
CA SER A 244 9.26 8.46 -22.81
C SER A 244 9.90 9.85 -22.66
N HIS A 245 9.20 10.78 -22.00
CA HIS A 245 9.67 12.15 -21.76
C HIS A 245 8.82 12.83 -20.68
N THR A 246 9.29 13.98 -20.25
CA THR A 246 8.50 14.98 -19.53
C THR A 246 8.46 16.26 -20.35
N ALA A 247 7.33 16.95 -20.40
CA ALA A 247 7.15 18.07 -21.31
C ALA A 247 6.35 19.22 -20.73
N GLN A 248 6.66 20.43 -21.20
CA GLN A 248 5.85 21.61 -20.97
C GLN A 248 4.82 21.72 -22.10
N THR A 249 3.57 21.99 -21.75
CA THR A 249 2.54 22.26 -22.76
C THR A 249 2.76 23.65 -23.35
N GLY A 250 2.93 23.70 -24.67
CA GLY A 250 3.34 24.89 -25.44
C GLY A 250 4.57 24.62 -26.31
N ASP A 251 4.91 25.60 -27.13
CA ASP A 251 6.06 25.59 -28.06
C ASP A 251 7.34 26.16 -27.42
N THR A 252 7.45 26.05 -26.09
CA THR A 252 8.52 26.66 -25.28
C THR A 252 8.73 25.87 -23.99
N LEU A 253 9.95 25.94 -23.45
CA LEU A 253 10.39 25.42 -22.16
C LEU A 253 10.59 26.52 -21.11
N ALA A 254 10.42 27.79 -21.47
CA ALA A 254 10.85 28.94 -20.67
C ALA A 254 10.19 29.02 -19.28
N ALA A 255 8.92 28.60 -19.18
CA ALA A 255 8.11 28.75 -17.97
C ALA A 255 8.30 27.61 -16.96
N PHE A 256 8.67 26.41 -17.40
CA PHE A 256 8.81 25.23 -16.54
C PHE A 256 10.27 24.80 -16.45
N TYR A 257 10.90 24.48 -17.58
CA TYR A 257 12.18 23.77 -17.58
C TYR A 257 13.42 24.65 -17.75
N LEU A 258 13.25 25.94 -18.10
CA LEU A 258 14.32 26.94 -18.07
C LEU A 258 14.12 27.95 -16.93
N SER A 259 13.42 27.52 -15.87
CA SER A 259 13.14 28.30 -14.66
C SER A 259 13.26 27.43 -13.39
N THR A 260 13.28 28.05 -12.22
CA THR A 260 13.26 27.32 -10.93
C THR A 260 11.83 27.09 -10.39
N GLY A 261 10.80 27.16 -11.25
CA GLY A 261 9.40 27.05 -10.84
C GLY A 261 8.98 25.64 -10.41
N TRP A 262 7.84 25.55 -9.72
CA TRP A 262 7.26 24.29 -9.21
C TRP A 262 7.02 23.24 -10.29
N GLY A 263 6.63 23.66 -11.49
CA GLY A 263 6.24 22.78 -12.58
C GLY A 263 7.30 21.72 -12.92
N GLY A 264 8.55 22.13 -13.17
CA GLY A 264 9.62 21.17 -13.45
C GLY A 264 9.90 20.21 -12.29
N LEU A 265 9.80 20.68 -11.04
CA LEU A 265 9.98 19.84 -9.85
C LEU A 265 8.87 18.79 -9.71
N HIS A 266 7.63 19.21 -9.95
CA HIS A 266 6.42 18.40 -9.87
C HIS A 266 6.44 17.29 -10.92
N GLU A 267 6.73 17.62 -12.19
CA GLU A 267 6.75 16.64 -13.27
C GLU A 267 7.90 15.63 -13.12
N ILE A 268 9.08 16.08 -12.72
CA ILE A 268 10.18 15.15 -12.43
C ILE A 268 9.81 14.20 -11.28
N GLY A 269 9.07 14.72 -10.28
CA GLY A 269 8.63 13.97 -9.10
C GLY A 269 7.68 12.82 -9.44
N HIS A 270 6.87 12.93 -10.50
CA HIS A 270 6.03 11.82 -10.96
C HIS A 270 6.81 10.56 -11.30
N GLY A 271 8.06 10.69 -11.76
CA GLY A 271 8.91 9.52 -11.99
C GLY A 271 9.27 8.75 -10.72
N TYR A 272 9.18 9.35 -9.54
CA TYR A 272 9.51 8.72 -8.25
C TYR A 272 8.28 8.20 -7.49
N GLN A 273 7.14 8.11 -8.17
CA GLN A 273 5.94 7.47 -7.65
C GLN A 273 6.06 5.94 -7.74
N GLY A 274 5.41 5.23 -6.83
CA GLY A 274 5.42 3.76 -6.78
C GLY A 274 4.02 3.17 -6.80
N ALA A 275 3.94 1.86 -6.99
CA ALA A 275 2.69 1.14 -7.08
C ALA A 275 1.90 1.09 -5.76
N PHE A 276 2.49 1.45 -4.61
CA PHE A 276 1.77 1.62 -3.33
C PHE A 276 0.61 2.62 -3.43
N MET A 277 0.66 3.53 -4.41
CA MET A 277 -0.41 4.49 -4.68
C MET A 277 -1.69 3.85 -5.22
N SER A 278 -1.67 2.55 -5.56
CA SER A 278 -2.88 1.81 -5.95
C SER A 278 -3.79 1.49 -4.76
N ASP A 279 -3.37 1.77 -3.53
CA ASP A 279 -4.22 1.63 -2.34
C ASP A 279 -5.48 2.52 -2.46
N PRO A 280 -6.69 1.93 -2.49
CA PRO A 280 -7.92 2.70 -2.58
C PRO A 280 -8.27 3.45 -1.28
N SER A 281 -7.63 3.09 -0.16
CA SER A 281 -7.94 3.64 1.16
C SER A 281 -7.38 5.05 1.36
N PHE A 282 -6.33 5.42 0.62
CA PHE A 282 -5.72 6.75 0.68
C PHE A 282 -5.10 7.16 -0.68
N GLY A 283 -5.90 7.81 -1.53
CA GLY A 283 -5.48 8.24 -2.85
C GLY A 283 -4.57 9.47 -2.82
N VAL A 284 -3.38 9.35 -3.43
CA VAL A 284 -2.30 10.36 -3.42
C VAL A 284 -1.75 10.72 -4.82
N GLY A 285 -2.55 10.53 -5.87
CA GLY A 285 -2.26 11.08 -7.20
C GLY A 285 -2.18 12.60 -7.15
N GLU A 286 -1.24 13.21 -7.90
CA GLU A 286 -0.90 14.65 -7.84
C GLU A 286 -0.47 15.18 -6.46
N VAL A 287 -0.24 14.27 -5.50
CA VAL A 287 0.12 14.59 -4.10
C VAL A 287 1.49 14.01 -3.75
N TRP A 288 1.73 12.73 -4.01
CA TRP A 288 2.96 12.06 -3.56
C TRP A 288 4.24 12.67 -4.16
N ASN A 289 4.21 13.04 -5.44
CA ASN A 289 5.32 13.67 -6.14
C ASN A 289 5.70 15.03 -5.53
N ASN A 290 4.74 15.74 -4.91
CA ASN A 290 5.00 17.02 -4.26
C ASN A 290 5.86 16.88 -3.00
N ILE A 291 5.95 15.70 -2.38
CA ILE A 291 6.84 15.45 -1.23
C ILE A 291 8.30 15.67 -1.63
N TYR A 292 8.68 15.15 -2.80
CA TYR A 292 10.01 15.34 -3.38
C TYR A 292 10.27 16.81 -3.71
N ALA A 293 9.34 17.47 -4.40
CA ALA A 293 9.45 18.88 -4.79
C ALA A 293 9.57 19.81 -3.57
N ALA A 294 8.70 19.65 -2.58
CA ALA A 294 8.70 20.42 -1.35
C ALA A 294 10.01 20.23 -0.57
N THR A 295 10.52 18.99 -0.49
CA THR A 295 11.78 18.71 0.19
C THR A 295 12.97 19.37 -0.52
N PHE A 296 12.98 19.32 -1.86
CA PHE A 296 14.01 20.02 -2.63
C PHE A 296 13.95 21.54 -2.43
N GLU A 297 12.78 22.19 -2.54
CA GLU A 297 12.66 23.64 -2.30
C GLU A 297 13.14 24.05 -0.90
N ARG A 298 12.76 23.28 0.13
CA ARG A 298 13.21 23.53 1.51
C ARG A 298 14.73 23.52 1.62
N ASN A 299 15.37 22.53 1.00
CA ASN A 299 16.83 22.39 1.02
C ASN A 299 17.52 23.45 0.16
N TYR A 300 16.95 23.77 -1.00
CA TYR A 300 17.55 24.68 -1.97
C TYR A 300 17.45 26.15 -1.54
N PHE A 301 16.28 26.58 -1.05
CA PHE A 301 16.07 27.96 -0.61
C PHE A 301 16.43 28.18 0.87
N GLY A 302 16.38 27.15 1.71
CA GLY A 302 16.71 27.26 3.13
C GLY A 302 15.92 28.39 3.81
N ALA A 303 16.63 29.36 4.38
CA ALA A 303 16.02 30.52 5.04
C ALA A 303 15.17 31.40 4.09
N ASP A 304 15.45 31.38 2.78
CA ASP A 304 14.73 32.18 1.78
C ASP A 304 13.42 31.53 1.33
N LEU A 305 13.08 30.32 1.79
CA LEU A 305 11.93 29.54 1.33
C LEU A 305 10.62 30.34 1.36
N ALA A 306 10.40 31.13 2.41
CA ALA A 306 9.18 31.93 2.55
C ALA A 306 9.03 33.01 1.45
N THR A 307 10.13 33.45 0.84
CA THR A 307 10.15 34.53 -0.16
C THR A 307 10.38 34.02 -1.58
N LYS A 308 11.13 32.93 -1.76
CA LYS A 308 11.53 32.38 -3.06
C LYS A 308 10.89 31.02 -3.38
N GLY A 309 10.47 30.28 -2.37
CA GLY A 309 9.81 28.98 -2.54
C GLY A 309 8.38 29.13 -3.03
N THR A 310 7.94 28.16 -3.81
CA THR A 310 6.56 28.12 -4.31
C THR A 310 5.62 27.39 -3.33
N LEU A 311 6.16 26.56 -2.42
CA LEU A 311 5.40 25.87 -1.38
C LEU A 311 4.59 26.82 -0.46
N TYR A 312 5.16 28.01 -0.17
CA TYR A 312 4.61 29.03 0.74
C TYR A 312 4.39 30.40 0.08
N GLY A 313 4.62 30.53 -1.22
CA GLY A 313 4.51 31.80 -1.94
C GLY A 313 3.10 32.40 -1.87
N ASN A 314 3.01 33.73 -1.91
CA ASN A 314 1.77 34.53 -2.01
C ASN A 314 0.73 34.31 -0.89
N GLY A 315 1.15 34.07 0.36
CA GLY A 315 0.22 33.90 1.51
C GLY A 315 -0.53 32.56 1.52
N SER A 316 -0.05 31.58 0.76
CA SER A 316 -0.66 30.25 0.65
C SER A 316 -0.51 29.40 1.92
N LYS A 317 0.48 29.69 2.77
CA LYS A 317 0.74 28.90 3.99
C LYS A 317 -0.45 28.94 4.94
N GLU A 318 -0.88 30.12 5.38
CA GLU A 318 -1.97 30.29 6.33
C GLU A 318 -3.29 29.75 5.76
N ALA A 319 -3.54 29.96 4.47
CA ALA A 319 -4.72 29.45 3.78
C ALA A 319 -4.75 27.92 3.72
N ARG A 320 -3.61 27.28 3.42
CA ARG A 320 -3.47 25.81 3.37
C ARG A 320 -3.55 25.18 4.75
N GLU A 321 -2.95 25.80 5.77
CA GLU A 321 -3.08 25.35 7.15
C GLU A 321 -4.52 25.44 7.65
N LYS A 322 -5.21 26.56 7.33
CA LYS A 322 -6.63 26.69 7.64
C LYS A 322 -7.46 25.62 6.93
N LEU A 323 -7.19 25.36 5.64
CA LEU A 323 -7.91 24.32 4.89
C LEU A 323 -7.74 22.94 5.54
N LEU A 324 -6.50 22.55 5.86
CA LEU A 324 -6.23 21.28 6.54
C LEU A 324 -6.95 21.21 7.90
N ASN A 325 -6.87 22.27 8.72
CA ASN A 325 -7.56 22.32 10.00
C ASN A 325 -9.09 22.24 9.86
N ASP A 326 -9.66 22.93 8.86
CA ASP A 326 -11.09 22.92 8.59
C ASP A 326 -11.57 21.52 8.18
N GLU A 327 -10.87 20.84 7.27
CA GLU A 327 -11.23 19.48 6.83
C GLU A 327 -11.06 18.46 7.96
N TRP A 328 -9.96 18.54 8.71
CA TRP A 328 -9.61 17.59 9.75
C TRP A 328 -10.37 17.80 11.05
N LYS A 329 -10.23 18.98 11.67
CA LYS A 329 -10.63 19.22 13.06
C LYS A 329 -11.99 19.88 13.18
N VAL A 330 -12.39 20.70 12.21
CA VAL A 330 -13.68 21.41 12.25
C VAL A 330 -14.81 20.59 11.64
N LYS A 331 -14.58 19.99 10.47
CA LYS A 331 -15.60 19.23 9.73
C LYS A 331 -15.53 17.73 9.95
N GLY A 332 -14.41 17.20 10.45
CA GLY A 332 -14.23 15.76 10.64
C GLY A 332 -14.36 14.97 9.33
N ILE A 333 -13.91 15.54 8.20
CA ILE A 333 -13.94 14.85 6.91
C ILE A 333 -12.90 13.71 6.97
N PRO A 334 -13.22 12.50 6.50
CA PRO A 334 -12.22 11.43 6.44
C PRO A 334 -11.04 11.79 5.56
N MET A 335 -9.82 11.45 6.00
CA MET A 335 -8.55 11.82 5.35
C MET A 335 -8.50 11.53 3.84
N ASN A 336 -9.08 10.42 3.39
CA ASN A 336 -9.11 10.06 1.97
C ASN A 336 -9.98 11.00 1.11
N SER A 337 -10.93 11.71 1.72
CA SER A 337 -11.84 12.66 1.04
C SER A 337 -11.34 14.11 1.08
N TRP A 338 -10.17 14.36 1.66
CA TRP A 338 -9.57 15.70 1.70
C TRP A 338 -9.10 16.18 0.32
N ASN A 339 -9.02 17.49 0.17
CA ASN A 339 -8.36 18.12 -0.95
C ASN A 339 -6.88 17.66 -1.07
N GLY A 340 -6.36 17.55 -2.29
CA GLY A 340 -4.96 17.18 -2.55
C GLY A 340 -3.95 18.05 -1.78
N ALA A 341 -4.20 19.36 -1.63
CA ALA A 341 -3.32 20.24 -0.85
C ALA A 341 -3.28 19.89 0.65
N SER A 342 -4.39 19.43 1.23
CA SER A 342 -4.43 18.97 2.62
C SER A 342 -3.73 17.63 2.79
N LYS A 343 -3.92 16.70 1.83
CA LYS A 343 -3.19 15.42 1.79
C LYS A 343 -1.68 15.62 1.65
N GLU A 344 -1.25 16.55 0.81
CA GLU A 344 0.16 16.95 0.70
C GLU A 344 0.68 17.49 2.03
N ARG A 345 -0.05 18.42 2.66
CA ARG A 345 0.37 19.06 3.91
C ARG A 345 0.51 18.07 5.06
N ILE A 346 -0.41 17.11 5.21
CA ILE A 346 -0.31 16.10 6.27
C ILE A 346 0.85 15.12 6.03
N LEU A 347 1.11 14.71 4.78
CA LEU A 347 2.26 13.87 4.44
C LEU A 347 3.59 14.58 4.70
N LEU A 348 3.68 15.86 4.34
CA LEU A 348 4.84 16.70 4.69
C LEU A 348 5.00 16.87 6.20
N THR A 349 3.90 16.86 6.95
CA THR A 349 3.89 16.97 8.41
C THR A 349 4.38 15.66 9.06
N PHE A 350 3.99 14.49 8.51
CA PHE A 350 4.57 13.20 8.90
C PHE A 350 6.08 13.15 8.61
N GLN A 351 6.50 13.53 7.40
CA GLN A 351 7.92 13.56 7.04
C GLN A 351 8.71 14.54 7.92
N ALA A 352 8.17 15.72 8.21
CA ALA A 352 8.85 16.70 9.07
C ALA A 352 9.09 16.17 10.48
N LYS A 353 8.16 15.37 11.03
CA LYS A 353 8.32 14.74 12.35
C LYS A 353 9.24 13.52 12.32
N ALA A 354 9.15 12.68 11.29
CA ALA A 354 9.95 11.46 11.15
C ALA A 354 11.38 11.70 10.62
N GLY A 355 11.58 12.79 9.88
CA GLY A 355 12.79 13.15 9.15
C GLY A 355 12.90 12.51 7.76
N ASP A 356 13.71 13.10 6.87
CA ASP A 356 13.90 12.60 5.49
C ASP A 356 14.34 11.14 5.42
N LYS A 357 15.12 10.68 6.41
CA LYS A 357 15.57 9.28 6.48
C LYS A 357 14.38 8.31 6.58
N ALA A 358 13.28 8.69 7.22
CA ALA A 358 12.09 7.87 7.30
C ALA A 358 11.41 7.70 5.93
N PHE A 359 11.37 8.76 5.13
CA PHE A 359 10.88 8.69 3.74
C PHE A 359 11.80 7.82 2.87
N THR A 360 13.12 7.96 3.03
CA THR A 360 14.10 7.06 2.40
C THR A 360 13.87 5.60 2.79
N THR A 361 13.72 5.31 4.08
CA THR A 361 13.46 3.95 4.59
C THR A 361 12.15 3.40 4.03
N PHE A 362 11.08 4.20 3.99
CA PHE A 362 9.82 3.80 3.35
C PHE A 362 10.04 3.33 1.90
N ASN A 363 10.73 4.13 1.08
CA ASN A 363 10.93 3.79 -0.33
C ASN A 363 11.79 2.51 -0.49
N GLN A 364 12.83 2.36 0.33
CA GLN A 364 13.70 1.17 0.31
C GLN A 364 12.95 -0.10 0.73
N GLU A 365 12.24 -0.06 1.86
CA GLU A 365 11.52 -1.23 2.37
C GLU A 365 10.31 -1.59 1.47
N TYR A 366 9.61 -0.59 0.92
CA TYR A 366 8.58 -0.84 -0.08
C TYR A 366 9.15 -1.55 -1.32
N ARG A 367 10.29 -1.10 -1.85
CA ARG A 367 10.93 -1.79 -2.99
C ARG A 367 11.33 -3.21 -2.66
N LYS A 368 11.74 -3.52 -1.43
CA LYS A 368 12.05 -4.90 -1.01
C LYS A 368 10.82 -5.79 -1.11
N ILE A 369 9.73 -5.43 -0.43
CA ILE A 369 8.49 -6.24 -0.45
C ILE A 369 7.88 -6.30 -1.86
N ALA A 370 8.01 -5.24 -2.66
CA ALA A 370 7.51 -5.23 -4.03
C ALA A 370 8.24 -6.19 -4.96
N ASN A 371 9.43 -6.64 -4.58
CA ASN A 371 10.22 -7.63 -5.32
C ASN A 371 10.06 -9.06 -4.80
N GLU A 372 9.18 -9.28 -3.82
CA GLU A 372 8.85 -10.63 -3.34
C GLU A 372 7.84 -11.32 -4.29
N PRO A 373 7.95 -12.65 -4.48
CA PRO A 373 7.00 -13.38 -5.32
C PRO A 373 5.55 -13.24 -4.82
N GLY A 374 4.63 -12.90 -5.73
CA GLY A 374 3.21 -12.80 -5.41
C GLY A 374 2.78 -11.48 -4.74
N PHE A 375 3.66 -10.49 -4.65
CA PHE A 375 3.32 -9.17 -4.12
C PHE A 375 2.20 -8.50 -4.93
N VAL A 376 1.20 -7.96 -4.23
CA VAL A 376 0.09 -7.20 -4.81
C VAL A 376 0.00 -5.85 -4.08
N PRO A 377 0.38 -4.74 -4.72
CA PRO A 377 0.43 -3.43 -4.06
C PRO A 377 -0.88 -3.01 -3.39
N ALA A 378 -2.02 -3.29 -4.02
CA ALA A 378 -3.35 -2.95 -3.52
C ALA A 378 -3.76 -3.67 -2.22
N ASN A 379 -3.01 -4.69 -1.80
CA ASN A 379 -3.24 -5.40 -0.53
C ASN A 379 -2.54 -4.75 0.67
N HIS A 380 -1.81 -3.65 0.46
CA HIS A 380 -1.08 -2.95 1.51
C HIS A 380 -1.60 -1.52 1.64
N TYR A 381 -2.12 -1.16 2.82
CA TYR A 381 -2.54 0.21 3.07
C TYR A 381 -1.33 1.14 3.10
N LEU A 382 -1.42 2.26 2.38
CA LEU A 382 -0.34 3.24 2.31
C LEU A 382 -0.04 3.83 3.69
N LEU A 383 -1.08 4.07 4.50
CA LEU A 383 -0.92 4.59 5.85
C LEU A 383 -0.30 3.57 6.82
N ASP A 384 -0.50 2.26 6.60
CA ASP A 384 0.23 1.23 7.34
C ASP A 384 1.72 1.28 7.01
N LEU A 385 2.06 1.31 5.72
CA LEU A 385 3.45 1.36 5.25
C LEU A 385 4.17 2.63 5.75
N ILE A 386 3.50 3.80 5.67
CA ILE A 386 4.03 5.05 6.22
C ILE A 386 4.26 4.91 7.72
N SER A 387 3.23 4.52 8.48
CA SER A 387 3.34 4.44 9.94
C SER A 387 4.41 3.44 10.38
N LYS A 388 4.48 2.28 9.73
CA LYS A 388 5.48 1.24 9.99
C LYS A 388 6.89 1.73 9.79
N TYR A 389 7.21 2.21 8.58
CA TYR A 389 8.59 2.54 8.22
C TYR A 389 9.03 3.89 8.79
N TYR A 390 8.10 4.82 9.00
CA TYR A 390 8.41 6.04 9.73
C TYR A 390 8.65 5.74 11.20
N GLY A 391 7.84 4.88 11.82
CA GLY A 391 8.06 4.43 13.19
C GLY A 391 9.39 3.70 13.36
N GLN A 392 9.72 2.77 12.46
CA GLN A 392 11.01 2.07 12.47
C GLN A 392 12.21 3.02 12.37
N ALA A 393 12.12 4.05 11.51
CA ALA A 393 13.23 4.97 11.28
C ALA A 393 13.38 6.05 12.36
N SER A 394 12.27 6.48 12.98
CA SER A 394 12.21 7.65 13.87
C SER A 394 11.90 7.33 15.34
N GLY A 395 11.32 6.16 15.61
CA GLY A 395 10.81 5.79 16.93
C GLY A 395 9.48 6.46 17.30
N PHE A 396 8.77 7.09 16.35
CA PHE A 396 7.48 7.74 16.58
C PHE A 396 6.29 6.90 16.11
N ASP A 397 5.21 6.96 16.87
CA ASP A 397 3.93 6.35 16.52
C ASP A 397 2.97 7.41 15.96
N PHE A 398 2.65 7.25 14.67
CA PHE A 398 1.76 8.14 13.91
C PHE A 398 0.30 7.70 13.95
N THR A 399 -0.01 6.54 14.52
CA THR A 399 -1.37 6.01 14.62
C THR A 399 -2.36 7.00 15.24
N PRO A 400 -2.07 7.71 16.36
CA PRO A 400 -3.03 8.66 16.94
C PRO A 400 -3.46 9.76 15.95
N VAL A 401 -2.51 10.23 15.14
CA VAL A 401 -2.75 11.29 14.16
C VAL A 401 -3.63 10.76 13.03
N ILE A 402 -3.28 9.59 12.50
CA ILE A 402 -4.00 8.95 11.40
C ILE A 402 -5.44 8.61 11.82
N GLU A 403 -5.64 8.05 13.01
CA GLU A 403 -6.97 7.74 13.54
C GLU A 403 -7.81 8.98 13.78
N SER A 404 -7.21 10.05 14.34
CA SER A 404 -7.93 11.32 14.54
C SER A 404 -8.37 11.99 13.22
N ALA A 405 -7.82 11.57 12.09
CA ALA A 405 -8.19 12.02 10.75
C ALA A 405 -9.11 11.04 10.01
N SER A 406 -9.55 9.97 10.69
CA SER A 406 -10.27 8.84 10.09
C SER A 406 -9.53 8.22 8.90
N GLY A 407 -8.19 8.15 9.00
CA GLY A 407 -7.36 7.39 8.07
C GLY A 407 -7.49 5.89 8.32
N VAL A 408 -7.41 5.10 7.25
CA VAL A 408 -7.57 3.65 7.31
C VAL A 408 -6.22 2.99 7.59
N MET A 409 -6.19 2.13 8.61
CA MET A 409 -5.03 1.32 8.99
C MET A 409 -5.51 -0.07 9.43
N SER A 410 -4.66 -1.08 9.26
CA SER A 410 -4.92 -2.42 9.81
C SER A 410 -4.85 -2.42 11.34
N LYS A 411 -5.60 -3.32 11.99
CA LYS A 411 -5.55 -3.49 13.47
C LYS A 411 -4.13 -3.90 13.89
N GLU A 412 -3.53 -4.78 13.11
CA GLU A 412 -2.19 -5.31 13.29
C GLU A 412 -1.14 -4.19 13.33
N GLN A 413 -1.11 -3.29 12.34
CA GLN A 413 -0.09 -2.25 12.32
C GLN A 413 -0.25 -1.25 13.48
N LYS A 414 -1.48 -0.94 13.87
CA LYS A 414 -1.76 -0.08 15.04
C LYS A 414 -1.22 -0.70 16.32
N GLU A 415 -1.45 -1.99 16.53
CA GLU A 415 -0.98 -2.71 17.70
C GLU A 415 0.54 -2.87 17.70
N GLU A 416 1.15 -3.19 16.55
CA GLU A 416 2.60 -3.28 16.39
C GLU A 416 3.31 -1.97 16.77
N ASN A 417 2.77 -0.81 16.38
CA ASN A 417 3.37 0.48 16.75
C ASN A 417 3.43 0.66 18.27
N ARG A 418 2.32 0.33 18.97
CA ARG A 418 2.23 0.41 20.43
C ARG A 418 3.19 -0.58 21.10
N LEU A 419 3.24 -1.83 20.62
CA LEU A 419 4.10 -2.88 21.20
C LEU A 419 5.60 -2.62 20.96
N ASN A 420 5.98 -1.96 19.87
CA ASN A 420 7.34 -1.48 19.67
C ASN A 420 7.74 -0.40 20.69
N GLY A 421 6.78 0.18 21.40
CA GLY A 421 6.99 1.25 22.36
C GLY A 421 7.46 2.54 21.69
N TYR A 422 7.00 2.78 20.46
CA TYR A 422 7.22 4.04 19.76
C TYR A 422 6.51 5.19 20.50
N GLN A 423 7.12 6.37 20.50
CA GLN A 423 6.54 7.55 21.16
C GLN A 423 5.39 8.09 20.31
N ALA A 424 4.18 8.07 20.85
CA ALA A 424 3.02 8.68 20.23
C ALA A 424 3.26 10.16 19.92
N VAL A 425 2.76 10.60 18.76
CA VAL A 425 2.78 12.01 18.36
C VAL A 425 1.36 12.52 18.14
N ALA A 426 1.16 13.82 18.37
CA ALA A 426 -0.12 14.50 18.16
C ALA A 426 0.10 15.91 17.60
N PRO A 427 -0.86 16.50 16.88
CA PRO A 427 -0.84 17.92 16.55
C PRO A 427 -0.72 18.77 17.82
N LEU A 428 0.10 19.82 17.78
CA LEU A 428 0.29 20.72 18.93
C LEU A 428 -1.04 21.21 19.53
N VAL A 429 -2.02 21.54 18.69
CA VAL A 429 -3.36 22.01 19.12
C VAL A 429 -4.19 20.96 19.88
N ASP A 430 -3.86 19.69 19.79
CA ASP A 430 -4.60 18.61 20.45
C ASP A 430 -4.10 18.37 21.89
N VAL A 431 -2.94 18.92 22.24
CA VAL A 431 -2.24 18.66 23.51
C VAL A 431 -1.78 19.93 24.22
N VAL A 432 -2.06 21.11 23.66
CA VAL A 432 -1.79 22.42 24.29
C VAL A 432 -3.08 23.26 24.32
N PRO A 433 -3.42 23.90 25.46
CA PRO A 433 -4.57 24.80 25.56
C PRO A 433 -4.51 25.90 24.50
N ALA A 434 -5.65 26.27 23.93
CA ALA A 434 -5.73 27.24 22.82
C ALA A 434 -5.03 28.58 23.15
N SER A 435 -5.10 29.02 24.41
CA SER A 435 -4.45 30.25 24.90
C SER A 435 -2.92 30.20 24.91
N LYS A 436 -2.33 29.00 24.85
CA LYS A 436 -0.88 28.74 24.94
C LYS A 436 -0.25 28.25 23.63
N VAL A 437 -1.04 27.84 22.64
CA VAL A 437 -0.54 27.27 21.37
C VAL A 437 0.52 28.16 20.71
N LYS A 438 0.25 29.47 20.53
CA LYS A 438 1.21 30.40 19.89
C LYS A 438 2.53 30.52 20.66
N GLU A 439 2.45 30.55 22.00
CA GLU A 439 3.62 30.63 22.88
C GLU A 439 4.48 29.37 22.74
N ILE A 440 3.86 28.19 22.83
CA ILE A 440 4.57 26.91 22.77
C ILE A 440 5.08 26.61 21.35
N GLN A 441 4.32 26.97 20.32
CA GLN A 441 4.74 26.85 18.91
C GLN A 441 6.04 27.62 18.68
N ALA A 442 6.11 28.88 19.13
CA ALA A 442 7.30 29.71 19.02
C ALA A 442 8.46 29.14 19.84
N LYS A 443 8.21 28.68 21.07
CA LYS A 443 9.22 28.09 21.96
C LYS A 443 9.86 26.83 21.37
N LEU A 444 9.10 26.04 20.63
CA LEU A 444 9.55 24.81 19.97
C LEU A 444 10.08 25.02 18.55
N GLY A 445 9.98 26.24 18.00
CA GLY A 445 10.39 26.53 16.62
C GLY A 445 9.58 25.77 15.58
N LEU A 446 8.31 25.50 15.85
CA LEU A 446 7.45 24.71 14.96
C LEU A 446 6.91 25.54 13.79
N GLU A 447 6.96 24.97 12.59
CA GLU A 447 6.51 25.64 11.37
C GLU A 447 5.02 25.98 11.42
N SER A 448 4.21 25.11 12.05
CA SER A 448 2.76 25.18 12.09
C SER A 448 2.21 24.88 13.48
N TYR A 449 1.02 25.40 13.80
CA TYR A 449 0.27 24.96 14.96
C TYR A 449 -0.30 23.53 14.79
N LEU A 450 -0.26 22.99 13.57
CA LEU A 450 -0.59 21.59 13.26
C LEU A 450 0.64 20.67 13.26
N SER A 451 1.84 21.21 13.52
CA SER A 451 3.05 20.39 13.60
C SER A 451 2.90 19.33 14.70
N LEU A 452 3.44 18.14 14.43
CA LEU A 452 3.35 17.01 15.35
C LEU A 452 4.40 17.13 16.45
N VAL A 453 3.98 16.92 17.67
CA VAL A 453 4.80 16.96 18.88
C VAL A 453 4.63 15.66 19.66
N ASP A 454 5.66 15.28 20.39
CA ASP A 454 5.61 14.19 21.36
C ASP A 454 5.64 14.76 22.79
N THR A 455 5.29 13.92 23.75
CA THR A 455 5.24 14.29 25.17
C THR A 455 6.59 14.71 25.73
N THR A 456 7.70 14.14 25.24
CA THR A 456 9.05 14.52 25.69
C THR A 456 9.40 15.93 25.25
N GLN A 457 9.12 16.27 23.99
CA GLN A 457 9.30 17.62 23.44
C GLN A 457 8.45 18.66 24.19
N LEU A 458 7.22 18.32 24.58
CA LEU A 458 6.30 19.23 25.26
C LEU A 458 6.64 19.55 26.71
N ARG A 459 7.58 18.82 27.34
CA ARG A 459 8.02 19.10 28.72
C ARG A 459 8.49 20.54 28.91
N VAL A 460 9.00 21.19 27.86
CA VAL A 460 9.42 22.60 27.90
C VAL A 460 8.26 23.57 28.23
N SER A 461 7.02 23.16 28.01
CA SER A 461 5.84 23.99 28.31
C SER A 461 5.61 24.17 29.81
N GLY A 462 6.03 23.20 30.63
CA GLY A 462 5.71 23.14 32.06
C GLY A 462 4.22 22.95 32.36
N LEU A 463 3.40 22.65 31.35
CA LEU A 463 1.96 22.45 31.50
C LEU A 463 1.66 21.02 31.99
N SER A 464 0.65 20.91 32.85
CA SER A 464 0.11 19.64 33.32
C SER A 464 -1.38 19.76 33.61
N GLY A 465 -2.06 18.62 33.62
CA GLY A 465 -3.48 18.53 33.95
C GLY A 465 -3.79 17.23 34.69
N THR A 466 -4.87 17.22 35.46
CA THR A 466 -5.39 15.97 36.02
C THR A 466 -6.10 15.16 34.93
N ALA A 467 -5.93 13.84 34.94
CA ALA A 467 -6.55 12.93 33.98
C ALA A 467 -7.33 11.81 34.66
N LYS A 468 -8.45 11.42 34.04
CA LYS A 468 -9.30 10.29 34.42
C LYS A 468 -9.65 9.49 33.16
N ILE A 469 -9.68 8.17 33.28
CA ILE A 469 -10.18 7.27 32.24
C ILE A 469 -11.48 6.63 32.72
N HIS A 470 -12.53 6.68 31.90
CA HIS A 470 -13.78 5.95 32.09
C HIS A 470 -13.78 4.71 31.20
N LEU A 471 -13.89 3.53 31.82
CA LEU A 471 -13.97 2.23 31.15
C LEU A 471 -15.46 1.91 30.90
N ASN A 472 -15.96 2.23 29.71
CA ASN A 472 -17.32 1.92 29.31
C ASN A 472 -17.39 0.46 28.84
N ILE A 473 -17.64 -0.45 29.79
CA ILE A 473 -17.70 -1.90 29.61
C ILE A 473 -19.00 -2.45 30.21
N ASP A 474 -19.58 -3.47 29.58
CA ASP A 474 -20.81 -4.14 30.02
C ASP A 474 -20.62 -4.98 31.29
N ASP A 475 -19.45 -5.59 31.47
CA ASP A 475 -19.06 -6.36 32.66
C ASP A 475 -17.63 -6.01 33.12
N ILE A 476 -17.53 -5.14 34.13
CA ILE A 476 -16.24 -4.72 34.70
C ILE A 476 -15.46 -5.89 35.34
N THR A 477 -16.12 -7.00 35.68
CA THR A 477 -15.43 -8.15 36.26
C THR A 477 -14.49 -8.84 35.27
N GLN A 478 -14.65 -8.60 33.96
CA GLN A 478 -13.73 -9.05 32.92
C GLN A 478 -12.35 -8.39 33.01
N LEU A 479 -12.23 -7.27 33.73
CA LEU A 479 -10.98 -6.53 33.95
C LEU A 479 -10.44 -6.67 35.38
N LYS A 480 -11.06 -7.55 36.18
CA LYS A 480 -10.73 -7.71 37.60
C LYS A 480 -9.27 -8.15 37.77
N ASP A 481 -8.61 -7.57 38.78
CA ASP A 481 -7.22 -7.85 39.15
C ASP A 481 -6.18 -7.51 38.07
N GLN A 482 -6.58 -6.80 37.02
CA GLN A 482 -5.71 -6.33 35.94
C GLN A 482 -5.36 -4.84 36.08
N TYR A 483 -4.37 -4.39 35.31
CA TYR A 483 -3.83 -3.04 35.40
C TYR A 483 -4.06 -2.26 34.11
N LEU A 484 -4.42 -0.99 34.25
CA LEU A 484 -4.33 0.02 33.20
C LEU A 484 -2.96 0.68 33.27
N THR A 485 -2.22 0.67 32.16
CA THR A 485 -0.86 1.22 32.10
C THR A 485 -0.77 2.36 31.09
N ILE A 486 -0.26 3.51 31.52
CA ILE A 486 -0.06 4.71 30.70
C ILE A 486 1.43 4.83 30.37
N LYS A 487 1.75 4.92 29.08
CA LYS A 487 3.13 4.89 28.57
C LYS A 487 3.47 6.13 27.74
N ASN A 488 4.74 6.53 27.79
CA ASN A 488 5.36 7.50 26.88
C ASN A 488 6.47 6.78 26.10
N GLY A 489 6.09 6.17 24.97
CA GLY A 489 6.94 5.19 24.30
C GLY A 489 7.19 3.97 25.21
N LYS A 490 8.45 3.64 25.48
CA LYS A 490 8.83 2.52 26.37
C LYS A 490 8.74 2.85 27.86
N GLU A 491 8.59 4.12 28.23
CA GLU A 491 8.51 4.55 29.64
C GLU A 491 7.09 4.28 30.18
N GLU A 492 6.99 3.48 31.24
CA GLU A 492 5.78 3.38 32.05
C GLU A 492 5.64 4.64 32.93
N VAL A 493 4.69 5.50 32.58
CA VAL A 493 4.43 6.76 33.28
C VAL A 493 3.52 6.53 34.49
N LYS A 494 2.55 5.62 34.34
CA LYS A 494 1.59 5.28 35.38
C LYS A 494 1.09 3.85 35.19
N LYS A 495 0.88 3.15 36.30
CA LYS A 495 0.21 1.84 36.32
C LYS A 495 -0.80 1.84 37.46
N VAL A 496 -2.06 1.53 37.15
CA VAL A 496 -3.18 1.62 38.08
C VAL A 496 -3.96 0.31 38.05
N LEU A 497 -4.20 -0.28 39.23
CA LEU A 497 -5.06 -1.45 39.37
C LEU A 497 -6.51 -1.05 39.05
N ILE A 498 -7.20 -1.83 38.22
CA ILE A 498 -8.59 -1.58 37.86
C ILE A 498 -9.48 -2.14 38.99
N THR A 499 -10.12 -1.24 39.73
CA THR A 499 -11.07 -1.59 40.81
C THR A 499 -12.49 -1.12 40.52
N ASP A 500 -12.66 -0.19 39.58
CA ASP A 500 -13.92 0.44 39.20
C ASP A 500 -13.84 0.87 37.72
N GLN A 501 -14.97 1.25 37.12
CA GLN A 501 -15.04 1.80 35.76
C GLN A 501 -14.30 3.15 35.65
N ASP A 502 -14.21 3.89 36.74
CA ASP A 502 -13.57 5.20 36.78
C ASP A 502 -12.14 5.13 37.34
N VAL A 503 -11.15 5.27 36.47
CA VAL A 503 -9.72 5.18 36.83
C VAL A 503 -9.08 6.56 36.90
N ALA A 504 -8.76 7.00 38.12
CA ALA A 504 -8.06 8.27 38.35
C ALA A 504 -6.54 8.12 38.12
N LEU A 505 -5.98 8.91 37.20
CA LEU A 505 -4.54 8.88 36.88
C LEU A 505 -3.73 9.92 37.68
N GLY A 506 -4.40 10.95 38.21
CA GLY A 506 -3.77 12.10 38.86
C GLY A 506 -3.25 13.10 37.82
N SER A 507 -2.27 13.93 38.22
CA SER A 507 -1.68 14.92 37.31
C SER A 507 -0.64 14.30 36.38
N LEU A 508 -0.77 14.59 35.10
CA LEU A 508 0.17 14.22 34.04
C LEU A 508 0.63 15.50 33.30
N PRO A 509 1.89 15.56 32.83
CA PRO A 509 2.29 16.59 31.88
C PRO A 509 1.40 16.62 30.63
N ASN A 510 1.28 17.79 30.01
CA ASN A 510 0.60 17.89 28.73
C ASN A 510 1.31 17.07 27.66
N GLY A 511 0.53 16.34 26.86
CA GLY A 511 1.05 15.45 25.84
C GLY A 511 0.06 14.39 25.39
N ILE A 512 0.59 13.43 24.62
CA ILE A 512 -0.11 12.25 24.11
C ILE A 512 0.55 11.01 24.73
N TYR A 513 -0.26 10.12 25.28
CA TYR A 513 0.20 8.90 25.93
C TYR A 513 -0.44 7.68 25.30
N THR A 514 0.29 6.57 25.25
CA THR A 514 -0.26 5.27 24.88
C THR A 514 -0.90 4.63 26.11
N ILE A 515 -2.10 4.08 25.92
CA ILE A 515 -2.85 3.32 26.91
C ILE A 515 -2.68 1.84 26.58
N ASP A 516 -2.10 1.09 27.52
CA ASP A 516 -2.08 -0.36 27.52
C ASP A 516 -3.16 -0.84 28.50
N ALA A 517 -4.28 -1.25 27.93
CA ALA A 517 -5.50 -1.64 28.64
C ALA A 517 -5.79 -3.12 28.41
N PRO A 518 -6.29 -3.84 29.41
CA PRO A 518 -6.67 -5.24 29.24
C PRO A 518 -7.85 -5.40 28.28
N THR A 519 -7.87 -6.50 27.53
CA THR A 519 -8.90 -6.80 26.52
C THR A 519 -9.97 -7.79 27.01
N GLY A 520 -9.99 -8.04 28.32
CA GLY A 520 -10.94 -8.95 28.99
C GLY A 520 -10.40 -10.37 29.18
N ASN A 521 -10.94 -11.05 30.19
CA ASN A 521 -10.58 -12.42 30.56
C ASN A 521 -11.32 -13.43 29.67
N THR A 522 -12.53 -13.84 30.07
CA THR A 522 -13.31 -14.86 29.37
C THR A 522 -14.03 -14.28 28.14
N VAL A 523 -14.55 -13.06 28.27
CA VAL A 523 -15.09 -12.31 27.15
C VAL A 523 -14.01 -11.37 26.63
N LYS A 524 -13.79 -11.39 25.31
CA LYS A 524 -12.83 -10.51 24.64
C LYS A 524 -13.49 -9.28 24.07
N TYR A 525 -12.78 -8.16 24.10
CA TYR A 525 -13.29 -6.85 23.71
C TYR A 525 -12.41 -6.19 22.66
N SER A 526 -13.07 -5.50 21.72
CA SER A 526 -12.43 -4.49 20.89
C SER A 526 -12.48 -3.14 21.60
N LEU A 527 -11.39 -2.37 21.51
CA LEU A 527 -11.28 -1.04 22.11
C LEU A 527 -11.31 0.02 21.00
N ASP A 528 -11.98 1.15 21.27
CA ASP A 528 -12.09 2.24 20.29
C ASP A 528 -10.93 3.25 20.36
N THR A 529 -10.16 3.25 21.45
CA THR A 529 -8.98 4.11 21.62
C THR A 529 -7.90 3.43 22.45
N HIS A 530 -6.66 3.76 22.13
CA HIS A 530 -5.46 3.35 22.86
C HIS A 530 -4.58 4.55 23.23
N TYR A 531 -5.13 5.76 23.19
CA TYR A 531 -4.35 6.96 23.45
C TYR A 531 -5.09 7.97 24.31
N LEU A 532 -4.32 8.67 25.15
CA LEU A 532 -4.78 9.71 26.06
C LEU A 532 -4.12 11.04 25.70
N ASN A 533 -4.93 12.03 25.33
CA ASN A 533 -4.50 13.43 25.24
C ASN A 533 -4.65 14.11 26.61
N VAL A 534 -3.57 14.72 27.09
CA VAL A 534 -3.57 15.62 28.24
C VAL A 534 -3.32 17.03 27.73
N LYS A 535 -4.36 17.86 27.80
CA LYS A 535 -4.39 19.20 27.20
C LYS A 535 -4.80 20.27 28.20
N GLU A 536 -5.92 20.07 28.88
CA GLU A 536 -6.52 21.07 29.76
C GLU A 536 -6.16 20.82 31.23
N ALA A 537 -6.62 21.67 32.14
CA ALA A 537 -6.42 21.47 33.58
C ALA A 537 -7.05 20.15 34.09
N THR A 538 -8.18 19.76 33.51
CA THR A 538 -8.89 18.50 33.76
C THR A 538 -9.15 17.81 32.42
N ASN A 539 -8.85 16.53 32.34
CA ASN A 539 -8.94 15.74 31.12
C ASN A 539 -9.67 14.43 31.42
N GLU A 540 -10.60 14.08 30.54
CA GLU A 540 -11.35 12.83 30.62
C GLU A 540 -11.21 12.10 29.28
N CYS A 541 -11.05 10.79 29.36
CA CYS A 541 -11.01 9.89 28.22
C CYS A 541 -11.93 8.72 28.51
N THR A 542 -12.79 8.36 27.56
CA THR A 542 -13.59 7.15 27.64
C THR A 542 -12.98 6.12 26.71
N ILE A 543 -12.80 4.90 27.22
CA ILE A 543 -12.48 3.72 26.41
C ILE A 543 -13.77 2.92 26.29
N ASN A 544 -14.29 2.75 25.07
CA ASN A 544 -15.45 1.94 24.81
C ASN A 544 -15.02 0.50 24.53
N TYR A 545 -15.49 -0.42 25.38
CA TYR A 545 -15.27 -1.84 25.26
C TYR A 545 -16.45 -2.46 24.51
N THR A 546 -16.18 -2.99 23.31
CA THR A 546 -17.20 -3.69 22.52
C THR A 546 -16.94 -5.19 22.55
N PRO A 547 -17.84 -6.02 23.11
CA PRO A 547 -17.61 -7.46 23.20
C PRO A 547 -17.55 -8.10 21.81
N LYS A 548 -16.51 -8.91 21.58
CA LYS A 548 -16.28 -9.66 20.34
C LYS A 548 -17.16 -10.90 20.31
N LYS A 549 -18.22 -10.86 19.50
CA LYS A 549 -19.16 -11.99 19.32
C LYS A 549 -18.82 -12.86 18.12
N GLU A 550 -18.25 -12.26 17.09
CA GLU A 550 -17.77 -12.89 15.86
C GLU A 550 -16.31 -12.46 15.63
N SER A 551 -15.60 -13.15 14.73
CA SER A 551 -14.24 -12.76 14.33
C SER A 551 -14.22 -12.15 12.93
N SER A 552 -13.42 -11.09 12.77
CA SER A 552 -13.12 -10.50 11.45
C SER A 552 -12.51 -11.54 10.49
N LEU A 553 -11.85 -12.58 11.00
CA LEU A 553 -11.24 -13.65 10.21
C LEU A 553 -12.26 -14.48 9.42
N ALA A 554 -13.53 -14.49 9.85
CA ALA A 554 -14.61 -15.16 9.15
C ALA A 554 -15.23 -14.28 8.03
N SER A 555 -14.85 -13.00 7.95
CA SER A 555 -15.35 -12.08 6.91
C SER A 555 -14.79 -12.42 5.53
N GLN A 556 -15.60 -12.20 4.49
CA GLN A 556 -15.25 -12.58 3.11
C GLN A 556 -15.54 -11.47 2.12
N THR A 557 -14.71 -11.36 1.07
CA THR A 557 -14.91 -10.38 -0.01
C THR A 557 -15.31 -11.05 -1.31
N ILE A 558 -16.46 -10.66 -1.83
CA ILE A 558 -16.96 -11.06 -3.14
C ILE A 558 -16.51 -10.03 -4.17
N ARG A 559 -15.71 -10.45 -5.16
CA ARG A 559 -15.19 -9.61 -6.24
C ARG A 559 -15.93 -9.88 -7.54
N PHE A 560 -16.42 -8.82 -8.17
CA PHE A 560 -17.13 -8.84 -9.44
C PHE A 560 -16.19 -8.33 -10.53
N LEU A 561 -15.78 -9.22 -11.44
CA LEU A 561 -14.83 -8.89 -12.50
C LEU A 561 -15.54 -8.76 -13.85
N GLY A 562 -15.15 -7.73 -14.59
CA GLY A 562 -15.68 -7.36 -15.89
C GLY A 562 -14.80 -7.85 -17.03
N ILE A 563 -14.86 -7.15 -18.17
CA ILE A 563 -13.96 -7.43 -19.29
C ILE A 563 -12.48 -7.34 -18.85
N ALA A 564 -11.63 -8.23 -19.38
CA ALA A 564 -10.20 -8.34 -19.02
C ALA A 564 -9.93 -8.61 -17.52
N ASP A 565 -10.90 -9.21 -16.81
CA ASP A 565 -10.86 -9.52 -15.37
C ASP A 565 -10.68 -8.27 -14.48
N TRP A 566 -11.02 -7.09 -14.99
CA TRP A 566 -10.99 -5.87 -14.21
C TRP A 566 -12.13 -5.83 -13.19
N GLN A 567 -11.79 -5.63 -11.92
CA GLN A 567 -12.80 -5.52 -10.87
C GLN A 567 -13.62 -4.23 -11.04
N PHE A 568 -14.94 -4.38 -11.25
CA PHE A 568 -15.85 -3.24 -11.37
C PHE A 568 -16.69 -3.02 -10.10
N SER A 569 -16.87 -4.06 -9.28
CA SER A 569 -17.56 -3.99 -8.00
C SER A 569 -16.99 -5.00 -6.99
N ALA A 570 -17.16 -4.73 -5.71
CA ALA A 570 -16.85 -5.66 -4.62
C ALA A 570 -17.92 -5.57 -3.52
N ALA A 571 -18.19 -6.69 -2.86
CA ALA A 571 -19.05 -6.76 -1.69
C ALA A 571 -18.31 -7.44 -0.53
N LYS A 572 -18.00 -6.70 0.54
CA LYS A 572 -17.37 -7.21 1.77
C LYS A 572 -18.46 -7.63 2.75
N VAL A 573 -18.53 -8.92 3.06
CA VAL A 573 -19.35 -9.50 4.13
C VAL A 573 -18.57 -9.37 5.43
N ASP A 574 -18.89 -8.35 6.21
CA ASP A 574 -18.24 -8.02 7.47
C ASP A 574 -19.02 -8.65 8.64
N LEU A 575 -18.59 -9.84 9.06
CA LEU A 575 -19.28 -10.60 10.10
C LEU A 575 -19.09 -10.01 11.49
N GLU A 576 -17.92 -9.42 11.76
CA GLU A 576 -17.63 -8.74 13.04
C GLU A 576 -18.66 -7.64 13.32
N ASN A 577 -19.00 -6.85 12.29
CA ASN A 577 -19.93 -5.73 12.42
C ASN A 577 -21.37 -6.06 12.00
N GLY A 578 -21.63 -7.24 11.43
CA GLY A 578 -22.94 -7.60 10.88
C GLY A 578 -23.35 -6.73 9.70
N LYS A 579 -22.39 -6.36 8.83
CA LYS A 579 -22.60 -5.44 7.71
C LYS A 579 -22.14 -6.02 6.38
N LEU A 580 -22.84 -5.66 5.30
CA LEU A 580 -22.40 -5.86 3.93
C LEU A 580 -22.05 -4.50 3.32
N PHE A 581 -20.79 -4.33 2.92
CA PHE A 581 -20.33 -3.14 2.22
C PHE A 581 -20.20 -3.43 0.73
N VAL A 582 -21.01 -2.78 -0.10
CA VAL A 582 -20.95 -2.89 -1.56
C VAL A 582 -20.30 -1.63 -2.13
N ASN A 583 -19.30 -1.79 -2.98
CA ASN A 583 -18.61 -0.69 -3.63
C ASN A 583 -18.48 -0.95 -5.13
N THR A 584 -19.21 -0.16 -5.93
CA THR A 584 -19.16 -0.20 -7.40
C THR A 584 -18.28 0.93 -7.90
N ASN A 585 -17.14 0.60 -8.50
CA ASN A 585 -16.10 1.58 -8.86
C ASN A 585 -16.03 1.91 -10.36
N SER A 586 -16.75 1.17 -11.20
CA SER A 586 -16.78 1.41 -12.65
C SER A 586 -18.21 1.44 -13.16
N ASN A 587 -18.52 2.43 -14.00
CA ASN A 587 -19.80 2.54 -14.70
C ASN A 587 -19.88 1.63 -15.95
N LYS A 588 -18.81 0.89 -16.24
CA LYS A 588 -18.65 0.13 -17.48
C LYS A 588 -18.04 -1.27 -17.22
N PRO A 589 -18.79 -2.19 -16.59
CA PRO A 589 -18.31 -3.54 -16.28
C PRO A 589 -17.87 -4.31 -17.52
N HIS A 590 -18.69 -4.28 -18.57
CA HIS A 590 -18.42 -5.02 -19.80
C HIS A 590 -19.18 -4.43 -21.00
N ASP A 591 -18.44 -3.82 -21.92
CA ASP A 591 -19.02 -3.03 -23.03
C ASP A 591 -19.96 -3.78 -23.96
N TYR A 592 -19.69 -5.06 -24.19
CA TYR A 592 -20.50 -5.92 -25.05
C TYR A 592 -21.83 -6.33 -24.41
N PHE A 593 -22.07 -5.98 -23.13
CA PHE A 593 -23.33 -6.24 -22.43
C PHE A 593 -24.22 -4.98 -22.32
N GLU A 594 -23.87 -3.86 -22.96
CA GLU A 594 -24.69 -2.64 -23.08
C GLU A 594 -25.67 -2.38 -21.91
N SER A 595 -26.98 -2.34 -22.16
CA SER A 595 -28.01 -2.16 -21.13
C SER A 595 -28.46 -3.46 -20.46
N ASN A 596 -27.89 -4.61 -20.82
CA ASN A 596 -28.18 -5.89 -20.18
C ASN A 596 -27.55 -5.93 -18.80
N VAL A 597 -28.25 -6.56 -17.85
CA VAL A 597 -27.72 -6.81 -16.51
C VAL A 597 -26.52 -7.75 -16.65
N TYR A 598 -25.35 -7.27 -16.27
CA TYR A 598 -24.10 -8.02 -16.27
C TYR A 598 -23.89 -8.73 -14.93
N ALA A 599 -24.24 -8.06 -13.83
CA ALA A 599 -24.27 -8.66 -12.50
C ALA A 599 -25.43 -8.11 -11.66
N LYS A 600 -25.92 -8.90 -10.71
CA LYS A 600 -26.94 -8.47 -9.74
C LYS A 600 -26.66 -9.12 -8.39
N LEU A 601 -26.76 -8.35 -7.31
CA LEU A 601 -26.64 -8.80 -5.94
C LEU A 601 -27.95 -8.51 -5.21
N GLU A 602 -28.58 -9.54 -4.66
CA GLU A 602 -29.74 -9.44 -3.76
C GLU A 602 -29.35 -9.96 -2.37
N VAL A 603 -29.75 -9.24 -1.32
CA VAL A 603 -29.67 -9.72 0.06
C VAL A 603 -31.07 -10.12 0.49
N LEU A 604 -31.21 -11.36 0.95
CA LEU A 604 -32.45 -11.92 1.45
C LEU A 604 -32.34 -12.16 2.94
N ASP A 605 -33.35 -11.72 3.69
CA ASP A 605 -33.46 -12.03 5.11
C ASP A 605 -33.80 -13.52 5.34
N THR A 606 -33.91 -13.91 6.62
CA THR A 606 -34.24 -15.28 7.03
C THR A 606 -35.63 -15.76 6.59
N ASN A 607 -36.54 -14.84 6.22
CA ASN A 607 -37.87 -15.16 5.69
C ASN A 607 -37.87 -15.25 4.15
N GLY A 608 -36.74 -15.00 3.49
CA GLY A 608 -36.62 -14.94 2.04
C GLY A 608 -37.07 -13.60 1.43
N THR A 609 -37.27 -12.56 2.24
CA THR A 609 -37.59 -11.20 1.77
C THR A 609 -36.33 -10.53 1.26
N ILE A 610 -36.39 -9.95 0.07
CA ILE A 610 -35.26 -9.16 -0.47
C ILE A 610 -35.21 -7.82 0.28
N VAL A 611 -34.17 -7.63 1.09
CA VAL A 611 -33.95 -6.39 1.88
C VAL A 611 -32.99 -5.42 1.18
N TYR A 612 -32.23 -5.89 0.19
CA TYR A 612 -31.37 -5.06 -0.63
C TYR A 612 -31.23 -5.64 -2.05
N THR A 613 -31.10 -4.77 -3.04
CA THR A 613 -30.82 -5.16 -4.43
C THR A 613 -29.90 -4.14 -5.08
N LYS A 614 -28.83 -4.65 -5.71
CA LYS A 614 -27.96 -3.91 -6.62
C LYS A 614 -27.96 -4.58 -7.97
N SER A 615 -28.47 -3.89 -8.99
CA SER A 615 -28.40 -4.33 -10.39
C SER A 615 -27.31 -3.54 -11.13
N MET A 616 -26.45 -4.24 -11.86
CA MET A 616 -25.31 -3.67 -12.56
C MET A 616 -25.33 -4.08 -14.03
N THR A 617 -25.57 -3.13 -14.93
CA THR A 617 -25.59 -3.32 -16.38
C THR A 617 -24.18 -3.29 -16.98
N GLY A 618 -23.99 -3.86 -18.18
CA GLY A 618 -22.69 -3.90 -18.87
C GLY A 618 -22.09 -2.51 -19.18
N LYS A 619 -22.95 -1.52 -19.40
CA LYS A 619 -22.65 -0.09 -19.51
C LYS A 619 -23.61 0.72 -18.65
N ASN A 620 -23.18 1.92 -18.28
CA ASN A 620 -23.97 2.91 -17.53
C ASN A 620 -24.48 2.38 -16.17
N THR A 621 -23.76 1.46 -15.53
CA THR A 621 -24.09 1.10 -14.15
C THR A 621 -23.78 2.27 -13.22
N VAL A 622 -24.57 2.42 -12.16
CA VAL A 622 -24.36 3.47 -11.16
C VAL A 622 -23.17 3.11 -10.28
N VAL A 623 -22.16 3.99 -10.27
CA VAL A 623 -21.02 3.97 -9.34
C VAL A 623 -21.50 4.52 -8.01
N ASP A 624 -21.47 3.69 -6.98
CA ASP A 624 -21.98 4.01 -5.65
C ASP A 624 -21.35 3.10 -4.58
N LYS A 625 -21.68 3.43 -3.32
CA LYS A 625 -21.40 2.62 -2.16
C LYS A 625 -22.69 2.38 -1.39
N ALA A 626 -22.83 1.20 -0.82
CA ALA A 626 -23.95 0.86 0.04
C ALA A 626 -23.45 0.09 1.27
N GLU A 627 -24.14 0.31 2.39
CA GLU A 627 -23.99 -0.45 3.62
C GLU A 627 -25.35 -1.07 3.94
N VAL A 628 -25.37 -2.37 4.23
CA VAL A 628 -26.59 -3.14 4.48
C VAL A 628 -26.40 -3.97 5.74
N ASP A 629 -27.38 -3.95 6.64
CA ASP A 629 -27.39 -4.85 7.81
C ASP A 629 -27.59 -6.29 7.37
N ILE A 630 -26.75 -7.19 7.87
CA ILE A 630 -26.80 -8.63 7.62
C ILE A 630 -26.72 -9.39 8.93
N LYS A 631 -27.24 -10.63 8.92
CA LYS A 631 -27.18 -11.54 10.07
C LYS A 631 -26.92 -12.95 9.58
N GLU A 632 -26.52 -13.83 10.50
CA GLU A 632 -26.51 -15.26 10.24
C GLU A 632 -27.87 -15.74 9.68
N GLY A 633 -27.81 -16.64 8.70
CA GLY A 633 -28.98 -17.18 8.01
C GLY A 633 -29.49 -16.33 6.85
N TYR A 634 -29.02 -15.08 6.69
CA TYR A 634 -29.32 -14.27 5.49
C TYR A 634 -28.68 -14.92 4.27
N LYS A 635 -29.23 -14.62 3.08
CA LYS A 635 -28.70 -15.14 1.81
C LYS A 635 -28.28 -14.01 0.86
N LEU A 636 -27.15 -14.21 0.19
CA LEU A 636 -26.69 -13.39 -0.92
C LEU A 636 -26.99 -14.14 -2.21
N ARG A 637 -27.99 -13.68 -2.97
CA ARG A 637 -28.27 -14.21 -4.31
C ARG A 637 -27.57 -13.34 -5.33
N ILE A 638 -26.64 -13.94 -6.07
CA ILE A 638 -25.76 -13.24 -6.99
C ILE A 638 -25.91 -13.81 -8.39
N TYR A 639 -26.37 -12.97 -9.31
CA TYR A 639 -26.29 -13.23 -10.74
C TYR A 639 -25.01 -12.61 -11.30
N HIS A 640 -24.30 -13.34 -12.16
CA HIS A 640 -23.20 -12.85 -12.97
C HIS A 640 -23.31 -13.48 -14.37
N ALA A 641 -23.34 -12.67 -15.42
CA ALA A 641 -23.49 -13.15 -16.80
C ALA A 641 -22.35 -14.11 -17.20
N GLU A 642 -21.16 -13.86 -16.66
CA GLU A 642 -19.97 -14.70 -16.79
C GLU A 642 -19.52 -15.23 -15.42
N PRO A 643 -20.10 -16.32 -14.88
CA PRO A 643 -19.88 -16.73 -13.49
C PRO A 643 -18.44 -17.10 -13.15
N GLY A 644 -17.59 -17.42 -14.14
CA GLY A 644 -16.14 -17.60 -13.94
C GLY A 644 -15.40 -16.33 -13.48
N ARG A 645 -16.01 -15.16 -13.67
CA ARG A 645 -15.50 -13.83 -13.28
C ARG A 645 -16.05 -13.33 -11.93
N LEU A 646 -16.85 -14.14 -11.24
CA LEU A 646 -17.20 -13.92 -9.84
C LEU A 646 -16.19 -14.66 -8.95
N LYS A 647 -15.59 -13.97 -7.99
CA LYS A 647 -14.62 -14.56 -7.04
C LYS A 647 -15.06 -14.28 -5.61
N VAL A 648 -14.79 -15.20 -4.69
CA VAL A 648 -14.93 -14.96 -3.24
C VAL A 648 -13.58 -15.22 -2.60
N ASP A 649 -12.87 -14.14 -2.23
CA ASP A 649 -11.46 -14.16 -1.84
C ASP A 649 -10.66 -15.08 -2.78
N ASP A 650 -9.90 -16.03 -2.22
CA ASP A 650 -9.18 -17.08 -2.96
C ASP A 650 -9.86 -18.46 -2.84
N SER A 651 -11.11 -18.47 -2.39
CA SER A 651 -11.89 -19.70 -2.15
C SER A 651 -12.57 -20.22 -3.43
N LYS A 652 -12.73 -21.55 -3.52
CA LYS A 652 -13.39 -22.24 -4.65
C LYS A 652 -14.86 -22.53 -4.38
N ILE A 653 -15.59 -21.54 -3.88
CA ILE A 653 -17.01 -21.68 -3.49
C ILE A 653 -18.00 -21.09 -4.50
N VAL A 654 -17.53 -20.57 -5.64
CA VAL A 654 -18.38 -20.08 -6.73
C VAL A 654 -18.65 -21.23 -7.70
N ASP A 655 -19.92 -21.52 -7.97
CA ASP A 655 -20.33 -22.43 -9.04
C ASP A 655 -20.20 -21.70 -10.38
N THR A 656 -19.07 -21.93 -11.06
CA THR A 656 -18.76 -21.30 -12.34
C THR A 656 -19.57 -21.87 -13.51
N LYS A 657 -20.40 -22.90 -13.29
CA LYS A 657 -21.29 -23.46 -14.32
C LYS A 657 -22.66 -22.80 -14.33
N ASN A 658 -23.03 -22.11 -13.25
CA ASN A 658 -24.32 -21.46 -13.09
C ASN A 658 -24.17 -19.94 -12.98
N GLN A 659 -24.95 -19.20 -13.77
CA GLN A 659 -24.93 -17.74 -13.73
C GLN A 659 -25.46 -17.16 -12.42
N THR A 660 -26.25 -17.93 -11.67
CA THR A 660 -26.77 -17.52 -10.35
C THR A 660 -26.18 -18.40 -9.27
N ASN A 661 -25.53 -17.77 -8.29
CA ASN A 661 -25.03 -18.38 -7.07
C ASN A 661 -25.83 -17.85 -5.88
N VAL A 662 -26.12 -18.72 -4.90
CA VAL A 662 -26.78 -18.32 -3.64
C VAL A 662 -25.85 -18.70 -2.51
N PHE A 663 -25.43 -17.72 -1.71
CA PHE A 663 -24.60 -17.92 -0.54
C PHE A 663 -25.42 -17.69 0.73
N THR A 664 -25.42 -18.66 1.64
CA THR A 664 -25.96 -18.49 2.99
C THR A 664 -24.85 -17.98 3.90
N ILE A 665 -25.14 -16.93 4.67
CA ILE A 665 -24.22 -16.31 5.63
C ILE A 665 -24.24 -17.12 6.93
N THR A 666 -23.07 -17.56 7.38
CA THR A 666 -22.87 -18.27 8.66
C THR A 666 -21.82 -17.55 9.51
N ARG A 667 -21.65 -17.97 10.77
CA ARG A 667 -20.65 -17.41 11.68
C ARG A 667 -19.21 -17.72 11.27
N THR A 668 -18.98 -18.79 10.51
CA THR A 668 -17.64 -19.22 10.05
C THR A 668 -17.35 -18.90 8.58
N GLY A 669 -18.30 -18.28 7.87
CA GLY A 669 -18.15 -17.84 6.48
C GLY A 669 -19.39 -18.08 5.61
N LEU A 670 -19.20 -18.10 4.30
CA LEU A 670 -20.24 -18.26 3.28
C LEU A 670 -20.38 -19.72 2.84
N ILE A 671 -21.61 -20.21 2.79
CA ILE A 671 -21.96 -21.52 2.20
C ILE A 671 -22.64 -21.30 0.87
N ASN A 672 -22.10 -21.85 -0.22
CA ASN A 672 -22.82 -21.93 -1.49
C ASN A 672 -23.92 -22.99 -1.41
N ASP A 673 -25.17 -22.60 -1.64
CA ASP A 673 -26.33 -23.50 -1.51
C ASP A 673 -26.30 -24.68 -2.49
N THR A 674 -25.60 -24.58 -3.62
CA THR A 674 -25.44 -25.66 -4.60
C THR A 674 -24.21 -26.51 -4.30
N LEU A 675 -23.05 -25.89 -4.06
CA LEU A 675 -21.79 -26.61 -3.85
C LEU A 675 -21.65 -27.22 -2.46
N LYS A 676 -22.40 -26.71 -1.46
CA LYS A 676 -22.40 -27.17 -0.07
C LYS A 676 -20.98 -27.25 0.53
N ASN A 677 -20.16 -26.23 0.29
CA ASN A 677 -18.83 -26.15 0.91
C ASN A 677 -18.95 -26.09 2.45
N ASN A 678 -17.92 -26.57 3.14
CA ASN A 678 -17.77 -26.39 4.57
C ASN A 678 -17.23 -24.98 4.86
N PRO A 679 -17.94 -24.11 5.59
CA PRO A 679 -17.44 -22.78 5.91
C PRO A 679 -16.26 -22.83 6.91
N ASP A 680 -16.18 -23.86 7.75
CA ASP A 680 -15.08 -24.01 8.72
C ASP A 680 -13.72 -24.15 8.02
N ASP A 681 -13.66 -24.76 6.83
CA ASP A 681 -12.41 -24.89 6.06
C ASP A 681 -11.80 -23.51 5.73
N PHE A 682 -12.65 -22.53 5.40
CA PHE A 682 -12.21 -21.15 5.16
C PHE A 682 -11.69 -20.51 6.44
N LEU A 683 -12.45 -20.60 7.53
CA LEU A 683 -12.05 -19.98 8.80
C LEU A 683 -10.76 -20.61 9.35
N ILE A 684 -10.61 -21.94 9.29
CA ILE A 684 -9.38 -22.65 9.66
C ILE A 684 -8.18 -22.14 8.84
N THR A 685 -8.36 -21.93 7.52
CA THR A 685 -7.31 -21.36 6.67
C THR A 685 -6.91 -19.96 7.14
N LYS A 686 -7.89 -19.11 7.47
CA LYS A 686 -7.65 -17.74 7.95
C LYS A 686 -7.01 -17.70 9.34
N ILE A 687 -7.42 -18.59 10.24
CA ILE A 687 -6.78 -18.78 11.55
C ILE A 687 -5.30 -19.14 11.35
N LYS A 688 -4.98 -20.12 10.50
CA LYS A 688 -3.59 -20.53 10.23
C LYS A 688 -2.75 -19.40 9.65
N GLU A 689 -3.29 -18.64 8.71
CA GLU A 689 -2.64 -17.45 8.14
C GLU A 689 -2.38 -16.38 9.21
N ALA A 690 -3.37 -16.09 10.06
CA ALA A 690 -3.24 -15.10 11.14
C ALA A 690 -2.23 -15.55 12.21
N THR A 691 -2.31 -16.81 12.65
CA THR A 691 -1.36 -17.40 13.60
C THR A 691 0.07 -17.34 13.07
N SER A 692 0.30 -17.72 11.80
CA SER A 692 1.64 -17.66 11.18
C SER A 692 2.24 -16.25 11.21
N LYS A 693 1.40 -15.22 11.02
CA LYS A 693 1.85 -13.81 11.11
C LYS A 693 2.22 -13.42 12.54
N ILE A 694 1.41 -13.81 13.53
CA ILE A 694 1.71 -13.53 14.94
C ILE A 694 2.99 -14.26 15.38
N GLU A 695 3.16 -15.52 14.99
CA GLU A 695 4.36 -16.29 15.35
C GLU A 695 5.64 -15.70 14.77
N ALA A 696 5.57 -15.11 13.57
CA ALA A 696 6.68 -14.38 12.97
C ALA A 696 6.98 -13.04 13.67
N ASN A 697 6.04 -12.51 14.46
CA ASN A 697 6.19 -11.27 15.21
C ASN A 697 6.28 -11.53 16.72
N SER A 698 7.51 -11.60 17.23
CA SER A 698 7.77 -11.84 18.67
C SER A 698 7.11 -10.84 19.63
N LEU A 699 6.80 -9.61 19.18
CA LEU A 699 6.10 -8.63 20.02
C LEU A 699 4.62 -8.99 20.16
N LEU A 700 3.94 -9.28 19.03
CA LEU A 700 2.53 -9.71 19.05
C LEU A 700 2.38 -11.05 19.78
N LYS A 701 3.26 -12.02 19.52
CA LYS A 701 3.23 -13.34 20.18
C LYS A 701 3.25 -13.25 21.70
N ASN A 702 4.02 -12.32 22.26
CA ASN A 702 4.22 -12.18 23.70
C ASN A 702 3.34 -11.08 24.35
N ALA A 703 2.50 -10.40 23.57
CA ALA A 703 1.69 -9.28 24.06
C ALA A 703 0.54 -9.77 24.95
N VAL A 704 0.56 -9.43 26.24
CA VAL A 704 -0.50 -9.83 27.21
C VAL A 704 -1.88 -9.35 26.78
N ASN A 705 -1.98 -8.06 26.43
CA ASN A 705 -3.21 -7.44 25.94
C ASN A 705 -3.10 -7.28 24.41
N SER A 706 -3.74 -8.18 23.66
CA SER A 706 -3.63 -8.20 22.19
C SER A 706 -4.97 -8.49 21.54
N GLU A 707 -5.52 -7.49 20.86
CA GLU A 707 -6.79 -7.64 20.15
C GLU A 707 -6.65 -8.57 18.94
N VAL A 708 -5.48 -8.57 18.29
CA VAL A 708 -5.22 -9.46 17.16
C VAL A 708 -5.12 -10.92 17.62
N ARG A 709 -4.50 -11.21 18.77
CA ARG A 709 -4.56 -12.56 19.37
C ARG A 709 -5.98 -12.94 19.76
N ASP A 710 -6.72 -12.00 20.34
CA ASP A 710 -8.11 -12.23 20.71
C ASP A 710 -8.98 -12.55 19.47
N ASP A 711 -8.74 -11.92 18.31
CA ASP A 711 -9.47 -12.22 17.07
C ASP A 711 -9.26 -13.68 16.61
N ILE A 712 -8.08 -14.25 16.84
CA ILE A 712 -7.78 -15.67 16.59
C ILE A 712 -8.51 -16.55 17.62
N TRP A 713 -8.44 -16.20 18.90
CA TRP A 713 -9.13 -16.96 19.94
C TRP A 713 -10.63 -17.02 19.67
N VAL A 714 -11.26 -15.86 19.42
CA VAL A 714 -12.69 -15.78 19.07
C VAL A 714 -13.00 -16.62 17.83
N ALA A 715 -12.16 -16.57 16.79
CA ALA A 715 -12.36 -17.39 15.59
C ALA A 715 -12.35 -18.90 15.87
N ILE A 716 -11.39 -19.38 16.69
CA ILE A 716 -11.33 -20.81 17.06
C ILE A 716 -12.59 -21.22 17.82
N GLN A 717 -13.12 -20.35 18.69
CA GLN A 717 -14.33 -20.62 19.48
C GLN A 717 -15.60 -20.74 18.62
N LEU A 718 -15.61 -20.22 17.39
CA LEU A 718 -16.72 -20.33 16.44
C LEU A 718 -16.76 -21.68 15.70
N LEU A 719 -15.67 -22.44 15.70
CA LEU A 719 -15.57 -23.69 14.96
C LEU A 719 -16.37 -24.83 15.60
N SER A 720 -16.82 -25.75 14.76
CA SER A 720 -17.42 -27.00 15.22
C SER A 720 -16.37 -27.99 15.73
N GLU A 721 -16.78 -28.92 16.62
CA GLU A 721 -15.92 -30.03 17.02
C GLU A 721 -15.76 -31.05 15.88
N PRO A 722 -14.57 -31.66 15.71
CA PRO A 722 -13.38 -31.60 16.59
C PRO A 722 -12.38 -30.49 16.26
N ALA A 723 -12.63 -29.64 15.25
CA ALA A 723 -11.65 -28.67 14.75
C ALA A 723 -11.30 -27.61 15.80
N LYS A 724 -12.29 -27.16 16.57
CA LYS A 724 -12.09 -26.25 17.71
C LYS A 724 -11.06 -26.80 18.70
N THR A 725 -11.30 -27.98 19.26
CA THR A 725 -10.38 -28.60 20.23
C THR A 725 -8.98 -28.80 19.63
N GLN A 726 -8.89 -29.24 18.38
CA GLN A 726 -7.60 -29.46 17.72
C GLN A 726 -6.77 -28.18 17.58
N LEU A 727 -7.39 -27.05 17.20
CA LEU A 727 -6.66 -25.79 17.06
C LEU A 727 -6.33 -25.13 18.40
N LEU A 728 -7.15 -25.33 19.44
CA LEU A 728 -6.80 -24.92 20.81
C LEU A 728 -5.58 -25.68 21.33
N GLU A 729 -5.51 -27.00 21.07
CA GLU A 729 -4.33 -27.81 21.39
C GLU A 729 -3.10 -27.37 20.56
N GLU A 730 -3.28 -27.14 19.25
CA GLU A 730 -2.19 -26.74 18.34
C GLU A 730 -1.58 -25.38 18.73
N TYR A 731 -2.43 -24.43 19.17
CA TYR A 731 -2.03 -23.05 19.48
C TYR A 731 -2.08 -22.71 20.97
N ALA A 732 -1.96 -23.70 21.85
CA ALA A 732 -1.99 -23.50 23.30
C ALA A 732 -0.96 -22.45 23.79
N ASP A 733 0.23 -22.42 23.17
CA ASP A 733 1.29 -21.45 23.46
C ASP A 733 0.89 -19.99 23.16
N LEU A 734 -0.08 -19.79 22.25
CA LEU A 734 -0.64 -18.46 21.95
C LEU A 734 -1.75 -18.07 22.90
N PHE A 735 -2.23 -18.95 23.78
CA PHE A 735 -3.32 -18.66 24.72
C PHE A 735 -3.07 -19.25 26.13
N PRO A 736 -1.87 -19.11 26.73
CA PRO A 736 -1.51 -19.81 27.96
C PRO A 736 -2.42 -19.46 29.15
N GLU A 737 -2.88 -18.21 29.22
CA GLU A 737 -3.80 -17.72 30.25
C GLU A 737 -5.20 -18.32 30.12
N MET A 738 -5.61 -18.68 28.90
CA MET A 738 -6.95 -19.16 28.59
C MET A 738 -7.03 -20.69 28.68
N VAL A 739 -5.94 -21.39 28.31
CA VAL A 739 -5.81 -22.84 28.53
C VAL A 739 -5.87 -23.16 30.03
N ALA A 740 -5.25 -22.35 30.89
CA ALA A 740 -5.36 -22.50 32.34
C ALA A 740 -6.80 -22.35 32.89
N MET A 741 -7.67 -21.62 32.18
CA MET A 741 -9.09 -21.50 32.53
C MET A 741 -9.95 -22.62 31.94
N GLU A 742 -9.56 -23.20 30.80
CA GLU A 742 -10.25 -24.31 30.12
C GLU A 742 -9.76 -25.71 30.56
N GLU A 743 -8.63 -25.85 31.27
CA GLU A 743 -8.14 -27.13 31.80
C GLU A 743 -9.22 -27.97 32.53
N PRO A 744 -10.08 -27.38 33.38
CA PRO A 744 -11.16 -28.14 34.03
C PRO A 744 -12.23 -28.66 33.05
N TYR A 745 -12.37 -28.04 31.87
CA TYR A 745 -13.31 -28.45 30.83
C TYR A 745 -12.69 -29.51 29.90
N LEU A 746 -11.42 -29.30 29.49
CA LEU A 746 -10.68 -30.27 28.68
C LEU A 746 -10.45 -31.59 29.44
N SER A 747 -10.26 -31.54 30.77
CA SER A 747 -10.10 -32.75 31.58
C SER A 747 -11.37 -33.62 31.60
N ILE A 748 -12.55 -33.06 31.31
CA ILE A 748 -13.84 -33.75 31.40
C ILE A 748 -14.50 -34.00 30.03
N SER A 749 -13.85 -33.66 28.91
CA SER A 749 -14.48 -33.69 27.58
C SER A 749 -14.18 -34.96 26.77
N ILE A 750 -15.04 -35.31 25.81
CA ILE A 750 -14.82 -36.36 24.80
C ILE A 750 -15.00 -35.75 23.42
N THR A 751 -14.30 -36.28 22.41
CA THR A 751 -14.50 -35.92 21.00
C THR A 751 -15.06 -37.10 20.22
N ALA A 752 -15.85 -36.87 19.17
CA ALA A 752 -16.42 -37.92 18.32
C ALA A 752 -16.48 -37.46 16.85
N PRO A 753 -16.58 -38.38 15.88
CA PRO A 753 -17.01 -37.99 14.53
C PRO A 753 -18.42 -37.40 14.57
N SER A 754 -18.65 -36.31 13.84
CA SER A 754 -19.97 -35.67 13.75
C SER A 754 -21.04 -36.57 13.13
N LYS A 755 -20.62 -37.57 12.34
CA LYS A 755 -21.49 -38.57 11.71
C LYS A 755 -20.97 -39.98 11.93
N LEU A 756 -21.84 -40.87 12.41
CA LEU A 756 -21.58 -42.30 12.54
C LEU A 756 -22.15 -43.04 11.34
N SER A 757 -21.29 -43.54 10.45
CA SER A 757 -21.72 -44.38 9.33
C SER A 757 -21.95 -45.82 9.77
N LEU A 758 -23.14 -46.38 9.47
CA LEU A 758 -23.47 -47.77 9.74
C LEU A 758 -22.64 -48.78 8.92
N ALA A 759 -21.94 -48.31 7.88
CA ALA A 759 -21.01 -49.12 7.10
C ALA A 759 -19.63 -49.26 7.76
N LYS A 760 -19.31 -48.46 8.79
CA LYS A 760 -18.03 -48.52 9.50
C LYS A 760 -18.16 -49.35 10.77
N ASP A 761 -17.29 -50.35 10.91
CA ASP A 761 -17.30 -51.26 12.05
C ASP A 761 -16.56 -50.74 13.30
N SER A 762 -15.92 -49.56 13.20
CA SER A 762 -15.24 -48.92 14.33
C SER A 762 -15.14 -47.40 14.15
N PHE A 763 -15.00 -46.69 15.27
CA PHE A 763 -14.53 -45.30 15.30
C PHE A 763 -13.75 -45.03 16.58
N SER A 764 -13.02 -43.92 16.61
CA SER A 764 -12.23 -43.50 17.75
C SER A 764 -12.36 -41.99 17.99
N GLY A 765 -12.06 -41.58 19.21
CA GLY A 765 -12.00 -40.18 19.62
C GLY A 765 -10.98 -39.98 20.73
N LYS A 766 -10.88 -38.75 21.24
CA LYS A 766 -10.08 -38.40 22.42
C LYS A 766 -10.97 -38.25 23.65
N TYR A 767 -10.40 -38.40 24.83
CA TYR A 767 -11.07 -38.17 26.11
C TYR A 767 -10.17 -37.42 27.10
N GLY A 768 -10.77 -36.57 27.93
CA GLY A 768 -10.07 -35.79 28.95
C GLY A 768 -9.51 -36.63 30.09
N ALA A 769 -8.53 -36.09 30.82
CA ALA A 769 -7.79 -36.81 31.86
C ALA A 769 -8.65 -37.31 33.03
N ASP A 770 -9.80 -36.68 33.31
CA ASP A 770 -10.72 -37.05 34.39
C ASP A 770 -11.77 -38.10 33.96
N ILE A 771 -11.80 -38.47 32.67
CA ILE A 771 -12.66 -39.51 32.15
C ILE A 771 -11.96 -40.87 32.25
N VAL A 772 -12.60 -41.82 32.92
CA VAL A 772 -12.10 -43.20 33.07
C VAL A 772 -12.91 -44.22 32.29
N ALA A 773 -14.05 -43.83 31.71
CA ALA A 773 -14.82 -44.67 30.80
C ALA A 773 -15.57 -43.82 29.78
N VAL A 774 -15.58 -44.26 28.52
CA VAL A 774 -16.42 -43.70 27.45
C VAL A 774 -17.40 -44.78 26.99
N LYS A 775 -18.70 -44.46 26.93
CA LYS A 775 -19.76 -45.42 26.58
C LYS A 775 -20.59 -44.93 25.40
N LEU A 776 -20.92 -45.85 24.50
CA LEU A 776 -21.83 -45.63 23.38
C LEU A 776 -23.23 -46.07 23.81
N LEU A 777 -24.22 -45.20 23.61
CA LEU A 777 -25.63 -45.46 23.89
C LEU A 777 -26.43 -45.43 22.60
N ALA A 778 -27.42 -46.31 22.49
CA ALA A 778 -28.48 -46.24 21.48
C ALA A 778 -29.83 -46.33 22.20
N GLU A 779 -30.74 -45.40 21.90
CA GLU A 779 -32.05 -45.29 22.57
C GLU A 779 -31.92 -45.25 24.11
N GLY A 780 -30.89 -44.55 24.60
CA GLY A 780 -30.60 -44.40 26.03
C GLY A 780 -30.03 -45.66 26.71
N ARG A 781 -29.73 -46.73 25.98
CA ARG A 781 -29.12 -47.96 26.52
C ARG A 781 -27.66 -48.05 26.14
N ILE A 782 -26.80 -48.41 27.10
CA ILE A 782 -25.38 -48.66 26.83
C ILE A 782 -25.25 -49.85 25.89
N VAL A 783 -24.72 -49.59 24.70
CA VAL A 783 -24.46 -50.56 23.63
C VAL A 783 -23.03 -51.08 23.70
N GLN A 784 -22.09 -50.21 24.07
CA GLN A 784 -20.68 -50.57 24.18
C GLN A 784 -19.93 -49.65 25.14
N VAL A 785 -18.89 -50.17 25.79
CA VAL A 785 -17.87 -49.38 26.49
C VAL A 785 -16.62 -49.37 25.61
N ALA A 786 -16.04 -48.20 25.38
CA ALA A 786 -14.87 -48.04 24.54
C ALA A 786 -13.63 -48.66 25.19
N THR A 787 -12.69 -49.09 24.34
CA THR A 787 -11.32 -49.40 24.78
C THR A 787 -10.56 -48.08 24.91
N LEU A 788 -10.05 -47.78 26.10
CA LEU A 788 -9.26 -46.58 26.35
C LEU A 788 -7.76 -46.85 26.17
N ASN A 789 -7.05 -45.88 25.62
CA ASN A 789 -5.60 -45.80 25.60
C ASN A 789 -5.16 -44.61 26.47
N PRO A 790 -4.71 -44.87 27.71
CA PRO A 790 -4.35 -43.82 28.66
C PRO A 790 -3.02 -43.13 28.33
N ILE A 791 -2.21 -43.66 27.41
CA ILE A 791 -0.93 -43.04 27.03
C ILE A 791 -1.15 -41.83 26.13
N ASN A 792 -2.15 -41.88 25.26
CA ASN A 792 -2.44 -40.84 24.29
C ASN A 792 -3.86 -40.27 24.42
N HIS A 793 -4.57 -40.62 25.49
CA HIS A 793 -5.92 -40.15 25.79
C HIS A 793 -6.92 -40.39 24.65
N THR A 794 -6.86 -41.57 24.01
CA THR A 794 -7.80 -41.97 22.94
C THR A 794 -8.71 -43.12 23.34
N TYR A 795 -9.94 -43.13 22.84
CA TYR A 795 -10.88 -44.23 23.01
C TYR A 795 -11.27 -44.81 21.66
N THR A 796 -11.60 -46.11 21.62
CA THR A 796 -12.04 -46.81 20.41
C THR A 796 -13.27 -47.66 20.67
N PHE A 797 -14.28 -47.52 19.81
CA PHE A 797 -15.36 -48.48 19.67
C PHE A 797 -15.11 -49.35 18.43
N SER A 798 -15.31 -50.66 18.57
CA SER A 798 -15.08 -51.65 17.51
C SER A 798 -16.23 -52.64 17.45
N ASP A 799 -16.38 -53.35 16.33
CA ASP A 799 -17.46 -54.34 16.14
C ASP A 799 -18.85 -53.70 16.30
N LEU A 800 -19.01 -52.51 15.69
CA LEU A 800 -20.24 -51.72 15.73
C LEU A 800 -21.36 -52.31 14.86
N ILE A 801 -21.01 -53.00 13.77
CA ILE A 801 -22.00 -53.65 12.90
C ILE A 801 -22.77 -54.73 13.67
N SER A 802 -22.10 -55.45 14.58
CA SER A 802 -22.75 -56.48 15.41
C SER A 802 -23.73 -55.90 16.44
N LYS A 803 -23.65 -54.59 16.72
CA LYS A 803 -24.49 -53.90 17.70
C LYS A 803 -25.89 -53.57 17.20
N ARG A 804 -26.16 -53.77 15.90
CA ARG A 804 -27.49 -53.59 15.26
C ARG A 804 -28.11 -52.21 15.50
N ILE A 805 -27.29 -51.17 15.54
CA ILE A 805 -27.75 -49.78 15.58
C ILE A 805 -28.50 -49.49 14.27
N ARG A 806 -29.72 -48.97 14.38
CA ARG A 806 -30.57 -48.63 13.23
C ARG A 806 -30.37 -47.17 12.87
N PHE A 807 -30.59 -46.85 11.60
CA PHE A 807 -30.58 -45.46 11.12
C PHE A 807 -31.60 -44.54 11.85
N THR A 808 -32.62 -45.14 12.48
CA THR A 808 -33.63 -44.43 13.27
C THR A 808 -33.29 -44.29 14.76
N ASP A 809 -32.18 -44.88 15.22
CA ASP A 809 -31.84 -44.85 16.64
C ASP A 809 -31.17 -43.51 17.01
N THR A 810 -31.52 -42.99 18.18
CA THR A 810 -30.83 -41.89 18.83
C THR A 810 -29.55 -42.43 19.45
N VAL A 811 -28.39 -42.02 18.94
CA VAL A 811 -27.08 -42.51 19.40
C VAL A 811 -26.31 -41.40 20.08
N SER A 812 -25.74 -41.69 21.24
CA SER A 812 -24.87 -40.76 21.94
C SER A 812 -23.64 -41.46 22.51
N ILE A 813 -22.58 -40.71 22.77
CA ILE A 813 -21.45 -41.15 23.57
C ILE A 813 -21.37 -40.34 24.85
N ILE A 814 -20.99 -40.97 25.95
CA ILE A 814 -20.91 -40.34 27.27
C ILE A 814 -19.59 -40.72 27.93
N GLY A 815 -18.88 -39.72 28.45
CA GLY A 815 -17.70 -39.86 29.30
C GLY A 815 -18.08 -39.90 30.77
N TYR A 816 -17.43 -40.77 31.54
CA TYR A 816 -17.69 -40.97 32.97
C TYR A 816 -16.42 -40.79 33.80
N ASP A 817 -16.57 -40.22 35.00
CA ASP A 817 -15.50 -40.11 36.01
C ASP A 817 -15.31 -41.41 36.83
N GLU A 818 -14.32 -41.42 37.72
CA GLU A 818 -14.04 -42.54 38.65
C GLU A 818 -15.21 -42.90 39.58
N ARG A 819 -16.14 -41.97 39.81
CA ARG A 819 -17.32 -42.15 40.65
C ARG A 819 -18.53 -42.65 39.86
N GLY A 820 -18.40 -42.76 38.53
CA GLY A 820 -19.47 -43.15 37.63
C GLY A 820 -20.45 -42.01 37.30
N SER A 821 -20.09 -40.76 37.58
CA SER A 821 -20.85 -39.57 37.18
C SER A 821 -20.67 -39.29 35.70
N GLU A 822 -21.72 -38.81 35.04
CA GLU A 822 -21.66 -38.38 33.64
C GLU A 822 -20.97 -37.02 33.54
N MET A 823 -19.92 -36.94 32.72
CA MET A 823 -19.07 -35.76 32.61
C MET A 823 -19.33 -34.96 31.32
N HIS A 824 -19.45 -35.64 30.19
CA HIS A 824 -19.73 -35.03 28.90
C HIS A 824 -20.44 -36.03 27.97
N GLN A 825 -21.53 -35.59 27.34
CA GLN A 825 -22.32 -36.36 26.38
C GLN A 825 -22.32 -35.68 25.00
N LEU A 826 -22.07 -36.46 23.95
CA LEU A 826 -22.23 -36.03 22.55
C LEU A 826 -23.27 -36.91 21.85
N GLU A 827 -24.22 -36.31 21.15
CA GLU A 827 -25.16 -37.02 20.27
C GLU A 827 -24.56 -37.15 18.86
N LEU A 828 -24.75 -38.31 18.22
CA LEU A 828 -24.17 -38.64 16.93
C LEU A 828 -25.26 -38.73 15.87
N GLU A 829 -25.07 -38.02 14.75
CA GLU A 829 -25.94 -38.18 13.58
C GLU A 829 -25.58 -39.50 12.87
N ILE A 830 -26.56 -40.38 12.66
CA ILE A 830 -26.34 -41.65 11.95
C ILE A 830 -26.48 -41.45 10.45
N THR A 831 -25.53 -41.97 9.68
CA THR A 831 -25.60 -42.04 8.22
C THR A 831 -25.61 -43.49 7.73
N GLN A 832 -26.34 -43.76 6.64
CA GLN A 832 -26.32 -45.08 6.00
C GLN A 832 -24.96 -45.44 5.43
#